data_AF-A0A9D9IT91-F1
#
_entry.id   AF-A0A9D9IT91-F1
#
_cell.length_a   1.000
_cell.length_b   1.000
_cell.length_c   1.000
_cell.angle_alpha   90.00
_cell.angle_beta   90.00
_cell.angle_gamma   90.00
#
_symmetry.space_group_name_H-M   'P 1'
#
loop_
_entity.id
_entity.type
_entity.pdbx_description
1 polymer ?
#
loop_
_entity_poly.entity_id
_entity_poly.type
_entity_poly.pdbx_seq_one_letter_code
_entity_poly.pdbx_strand_id
1 'polypeptide(L)'
;MVDRRRKGGRDRGHGGKKVKKVYPEFTGRVQMTREGYAFIIVDGEEDDIFVKASKTRGALNGDTVRVAVTKEKTDRQRKEGEVLEILERSRKPFVGILHVVGDQAWVLMESRVMPYDIVIPVVASQSPEKVRKKKDRGQSQQEDSARPEYMLGSLKRTGYDQFSVNYLYETVDGKRQEMTVRSGMKVAAMVDKWDKKDPNPTGHLVDVLGEPGENDTEMHAILAEYSLPYRFEPEVENAADGISDIITDNDIRERRDFRDVLTFTIDPADAKDFDDALSFRKLDDGNYEVGVHIADVTHYVTPGSVVDEEARNRGTSVYLVDRTVPMLPEKLSNKLCSLRPNEPKLCFSAVFEITPLAKVVSQWFGRTVINSDYRFAYETAQQVIEAGENAMRMELRGGTDGKHGPIADPILDASPEAAEERAKNADRHAESAMGEGVTTGCLIPDSLKEAILVLNGLAAKLRKKRFAAGAISFERPEMKVEVDEKGRPVRVYQKVTKEANWLIEEFMLLANRSVAEFVAKGCRKSSAPSASLGYLCISQEEAAKAAEKSKAKTFVYRIHDEPNLMKLDSLRSFVHNFGYDMGPAENGKEIARELNGLLSQAKDRPEFDVIELLSLRTMAKARYSTDNIGHYGLAFKYYTHFTSPIRRYPDMMVHRLLAMYLDGAPSQKKDYYEGQCKYASEREIVAAEAERSSIKYKLVEFMQDKVGFEFEGHISGLTDWGMYVEIEPTKIEGMVALRDIKSDYFEFDADRYRIVGRHSRTVYSLGDTVRIRVKKTNLEQKLLDYELVETGLEEKAADAGPDEGMAPSGSGGQAGKSGKGKDRKGFRSSGKKYSSKGSRKRGGKPKRDQ
;
A
#
# COMPACT_ATOMS: atom_id res chain seq x y z
N MET A 1 23.10 3.81 -53.49
CA MET A 1 23.95 3.72 -54.69
C MET A 1 24.46 2.29 -54.80
N VAL A 2 24.14 1.59 -55.91
CA VAL A 2 24.81 0.41 -56.52
C VAL A 2 24.83 -0.89 -55.68
N ASP A 3 24.48 -2.10 -56.11
CA ASP A 3 23.82 -2.66 -57.29
C ASP A 3 23.50 -4.15 -56.98
N ARG A 4 22.52 -4.73 -57.68
CA ARG A 4 22.07 -6.13 -57.60
C ARG A 4 23.12 -7.08 -58.16
N ARG A 5 23.18 -8.33 -57.66
CA ARG A 5 23.32 -9.54 -58.52
C ARG A 5 23.00 -10.85 -57.78
N ARG A 6 22.02 -11.59 -58.33
CA ARG A 6 21.79 -13.03 -58.11
C ARG A 6 22.66 -13.83 -59.08
N LYS A 7 23.24 -14.95 -58.62
CA LYS A 7 23.58 -16.24 -59.30
C LYS A 7 24.24 -17.08 -58.19
N GLY A 8 23.87 -18.31 -57.84
CA GLY A 8 23.39 -19.45 -58.61
C GLY A 8 24.41 -20.57 -58.42
N GLY A 9 24.17 -21.50 -57.49
CA GLY A 9 25.04 -22.65 -57.24
C GLY A 9 24.53 -23.52 -56.08
N ARG A 10 23.93 -24.67 -56.40
CA ARG A 10 23.69 -25.75 -55.45
C ARG A 10 25.02 -26.45 -55.25
N ASP A 11 25.50 -26.53 -54.02
CA ASP A 11 26.42 -27.60 -53.64
C ASP A 11 25.93 -28.25 -52.36
N ARG A 12 25.81 -29.58 -52.40
CA ARG A 12 25.25 -30.41 -51.34
C ARG A 12 26.38 -30.96 -50.50
N GLY A 13 26.40 -30.52 -49.25
CA GLY A 13 26.84 -31.33 -48.11
C GLY A 13 28.31 -31.22 -47.77
N HIS A 14 28.59 -30.73 -46.56
CA HIS A 14 29.47 -31.39 -45.59
C HIS A 14 29.08 -30.86 -44.20
N GLY A 15 29.07 -31.76 -43.21
CA GLY A 15 28.50 -31.54 -41.88
C GLY A 15 29.05 -30.31 -41.15
N GLY A 16 28.26 -29.23 -41.12
CA GLY A 16 28.50 -28.12 -40.24
C GLY A 16 28.08 -28.47 -38.82
N LYS A 17 29.02 -28.52 -37.87
CA LYS A 17 28.73 -28.36 -36.45
C LYS A 17 27.77 -27.18 -36.32
N LYS A 18 26.54 -27.40 -35.85
CA LYS A 18 25.59 -26.31 -35.56
C LYS A 18 26.31 -25.34 -34.61
N VAL A 19 26.72 -24.19 -35.13
CA VAL A 19 27.14 -23.06 -34.30
C VAL A 19 25.95 -22.79 -33.38
N LYS A 20 26.11 -23.02 -32.08
CA LYS A 20 25.07 -22.70 -31.10
C LYS A 20 24.80 -21.21 -31.26
N LYS A 21 23.59 -20.88 -31.70
CA LYS A 21 23.13 -19.50 -31.77
C LYS A 21 23.14 -18.99 -30.32
N VAL A 22 24.02 -18.03 -30.03
CA VAL A 22 24.12 -17.43 -28.71
C VAL A 22 22.98 -16.42 -28.62
N TYR A 23 22.08 -16.63 -27.68
CA TYR A 23 20.97 -15.73 -27.40
C TYR A 23 21.35 -14.84 -26.20
N PRO A 24 20.90 -13.59 -26.15
CA PRO A 24 21.01 -12.78 -24.94
C PRO A 24 20.32 -13.47 -23.76
N GLU A 25 20.99 -13.51 -22.61
CA GLU A 25 20.49 -14.12 -21.37
C GLU A 25 20.21 -13.05 -20.33
N PHE A 26 19.13 -13.21 -19.59
CA PHE A 26 18.72 -12.31 -18.51
C PHE A 26 18.37 -13.12 -17.27
N THR A 27 18.44 -12.47 -16.11
CA THR A 27 17.89 -12.99 -14.86
C THR A 27 16.60 -12.23 -14.57
N GLY A 28 15.53 -12.94 -14.26
CA GLY A 28 14.25 -12.31 -13.95
C GLY A 28 13.33 -13.20 -13.15
N ARG A 29 12.22 -12.62 -12.70
CA ARG A 29 11.20 -13.30 -11.88
C ARG A 29 10.08 -13.84 -12.76
N VAL A 30 9.64 -15.05 -12.47
CA VAL A 30 8.54 -15.71 -13.19
C VAL A 30 7.20 -15.18 -12.69
N GLN A 31 6.39 -14.66 -13.61
CA GLN A 31 4.95 -14.48 -13.43
C GLN A 31 4.22 -15.52 -14.29
N MET A 32 3.63 -16.51 -13.64
CA MET A 32 3.00 -17.65 -14.30
C MET A 32 1.50 -17.39 -14.54
N THR A 33 0.93 -18.06 -15.54
CA THR A 33 -0.51 -18.05 -15.82
C THR A 33 -1.13 -19.42 -15.62
N ARG A 34 -2.47 -19.47 -15.57
CA ARG A 34 -3.23 -20.73 -15.37
C ARG A 34 -3.10 -21.67 -16.57
N GLU A 35 -2.82 -21.13 -17.76
CA GLU A 35 -2.53 -21.92 -18.95
C GLU A 35 -1.06 -22.40 -19.00
N GLY A 36 -0.24 -22.04 -18.01
CA GLY A 36 1.12 -22.53 -17.82
C GLY A 36 2.20 -21.82 -18.63
N TYR A 37 1.87 -20.82 -19.43
CA TYR A 37 2.86 -19.90 -19.98
C TYR A 37 3.26 -18.85 -18.93
N ALA A 38 4.44 -18.26 -19.08
CA ALA A 38 4.99 -17.32 -18.13
C ALA A 38 5.46 -16.02 -18.80
N PHE A 39 5.48 -14.95 -18.00
CA PHE A 39 6.17 -13.70 -18.30
C PHE A 39 7.35 -13.58 -17.34
N ILE A 40 8.54 -13.36 -17.88
CA ILE A 40 9.74 -13.15 -17.06
C ILE A 40 9.97 -11.65 -16.96
N ILE A 41 9.77 -11.13 -15.76
CA ILE A 41 10.01 -9.73 -15.43
C ILE A 41 11.49 -9.57 -15.12
N VAL A 42 12.17 -8.72 -15.88
CA VAL A 42 13.60 -8.44 -15.73
C VAL A 42 13.74 -7.02 -15.19
N ASP A 43 14.43 -6.86 -14.07
CA ASP A 43 14.64 -5.54 -13.47
C ASP A 43 15.36 -4.61 -14.45
N GLY A 44 14.77 -3.44 -14.71
CA GLY A 44 15.32 -2.44 -15.64
C GLY A 44 14.87 -2.60 -17.11
N GLU A 45 14.14 -3.66 -17.46
CA GLU A 45 13.51 -3.82 -18.77
C GLU A 45 12.04 -3.39 -18.71
N GLU A 46 11.53 -2.74 -19.77
CA GLU A 46 10.11 -2.35 -19.85
C GLU A 46 9.18 -3.52 -20.24
N ASP A 47 9.67 -4.41 -21.11
CA ASP A 47 8.88 -5.49 -21.67
C ASP A 47 9.27 -6.84 -21.05
N ASP A 48 8.28 -7.52 -20.49
CA ASP A 48 8.44 -8.88 -20.01
C ASP A 48 8.76 -9.86 -21.16
N ILE A 49 9.55 -10.88 -20.85
CA ILE A 49 9.87 -11.93 -21.80
C ILE A 49 8.81 -13.02 -21.73
N PHE A 50 8.03 -13.21 -22.80
CA PHE A 50 7.05 -14.29 -22.85
C PHE A 50 7.72 -15.66 -23.07
N VAL A 51 7.35 -16.62 -22.23
CA VAL A 51 7.82 -17.99 -22.26
C VAL A 51 6.62 -18.92 -22.37
N LYS A 52 6.58 -19.70 -23.45
CA LYS A 52 5.53 -20.73 -23.65
C LYS A 52 5.63 -21.81 -22.58
N ALA A 53 4.51 -22.45 -22.24
CA ALA A 53 4.46 -23.50 -21.22
C ALA A 53 5.49 -24.62 -21.40
N SER A 54 5.72 -25.07 -22.64
CA SER A 54 6.72 -26.09 -22.95
C SER A 54 8.19 -25.67 -22.76
N LYS A 55 8.44 -24.39 -22.50
CA LYS A 55 9.77 -23.77 -22.39
C LYS A 55 10.07 -23.21 -21.00
N THR A 56 9.22 -23.45 -20.01
CA THR A 56 9.41 -22.97 -18.62
C THR A 56 10.38 -23.83 -17.81
N ARG A 57 10.68 -25.05 -18.27
CA ARG A 57 11.55 -26.03 -17.57
C ARG A 57 11.12 -26.32 -16.11
N GLY A 58 9.81 -26.29 -15.84
CA GLY A 58 9.27 -26.56 -14.51
C GLY A 58 9.42 -25.41 -13.52
N ALA A 59 9.77 -24.21 -14.02
CA ALA A 59 9.69 -22.98 -13.24
C ALA A 59 8.25 -22.70 -12.81
N LEU A 60 8.09 -22.21 -11.59
CA LEU A 60 6.81 -21.87 -10.97
C LEU A 60 6.71 -20.37 -10.72
N ASN A 61 5.51 -19.91 -10.37
CA ASN A 61 5.29 -18.50 -10.07
C ASN A 61 6.20 -18.01 -8.94
N GLY A 62 6.82 -16.85 -9.13
CA GLY A 62 7.73 -16.23 -8.17
C GLY A 62 9.16 -16.76 -8.21
N ASP A 63 9.46 -17.83 -8.95
CA ASP A 63 10.83 -18.33 -9.13
C ASP A 63 11.71 -17.24 -9.78
N THR A 64 12.98 -17.18 -9.36
CA THR A 64 14.01 -16.43 -10.07
C THR A 64 14.66 -17.36 -11.08
N VAL A 65 14.66 -16.96 -12.35
CA VAL A 65 15.13 -17.80 -13.47
C VAL A 65 16.14 -17.08 -14.34
N ARG A 66 17.00 -17.86 -14.97
CA ARG A 66 17.80 -17.42 -16.11
C ARG A 66 17.06 -17.74 -17.40
N VAL A 67 16.83 -16.74 -18.25
CA VAL A 67 16.04 -16.85 -19.49
C VAL A 67 16.86 -16.39 -20.70
N ALA A 68 16.77 -17.12 -21.81
CA ALA A 68 17.35 -16.73 -23.09
C ALA A 68 16.30 -16.10 -24.00
N VAL A 69 16.58 -14.93 -24.57
CA VAL A 69 15.69 -14.25 -25.53
C VAL A 69 15.87 -14.87 -26.91
N THR A 70 14.87 -15.63 -27.35
CA THR A 70 14.90 -16.35 -28.63
C THR A 70 14.35 -15.53 -29.79
N LYS A 71 13.51 -14.52 -29.50
CA LYS A 71 12.98 -13.55 -30.46
C LYS A 71 12.85 -12.18 -29.81
N GLU A 72 13.32 -11.16 -30.53
CA GLU A 72 13.13 -9.77 -30.14
C GLU A 72 11.72 -9.26 -30.45
N LYS A 73 11.31 -8.20 -29.74
CA LYS A 73 10.04 -7.51 -29.97
C LYS A 73 10.01 -6.87 -31.36
N THR A 74 8.83 -6.90 -31.99
CA THR A 74 8.49 -6.19 -33.22
C THR A 74 7.07 -5.62 -33.09
N ASP A 75 6.65 -4.71 -33.98
CA ASP A 75 5.31 -4.11 -33.96
C ASP A 75 4.16 -5.14 -33.96
N ARG A 76 4.42 -6.38 -34.38
CA ARG A 76 3.42 -7.47 -34.46
C ARG A 76 3.67 -8.63 -33.50
N GLN A 77 4.83 -8.70 -32.85
CA GLN A 77 5.20 -9.84 -32.01
C GLN A 77 5.95 -9.39 -30.77
N ARG A 78 5.53 -9.90 -29.61
CA ARG A 78 6.19 -9.67 -28.33
C ARG A 78 7.56 -10.34 -28.24
N LYS A 79 8.39 -9.88 -27.30
CA LYS A 79 9.66 -10.51 -26.93
C LYS A 79 9.38 -11.95 -26.43
N GLU A 80 10.04 -12.97 -27.01
CA GLU A 80 9.87 -14.38 -26.63
C GLU A 80 11.18 -15.02 -26.15
N GLY A 81 11.11 -15.86 -25.12
CA GLY A 81 12.26 -16.55 -24.56
C GLY A 81 12.03 -18.01 -24.18
N GLU A 82 13.08 -18.61 -23.65
CA GLU A 82 13.04 -19.92 -22.99
C GLU A 82 13.84 -19.91 -21.69
N VAL A 83 13.28 -20.53 -20.65
CA VAL A 83 13.98 -20.67 -19.37
C VAL A 83 15.15 -21.63 -19.57
N LEU A 84 16.32 -21.23 -19.11
CA LEU A 84 17.53 -22.04 -19.10
C LEU A 84 17.66 -22.77 -17.77
N GLU A 85 17.51 -22.06 -16.66
CA GLU A 85 17.57 -22.65 -15.31
C GLU A 85 16.73 -21.87 -14.31
N ILE A 86 16.34 -22.56 -13.25
CA ILE A 86 15.75 -21.96 -12.05
C ILE A 86 16.93 -21.68 -11.11
N LEU A 87 17.18 -20.39 -10.87
CA LEU A 87 18.26 -19.92 -10.01
C LEU A 87 17.86 -20.04 -8.54
N GLU A 88 16.62 -19.67 -8.23
CA GLU A 88 16.06 -19.69 -6.89
C GLU A 88 14.57 -20.03 -6.95
N ARG A 89 14.14 -21.02 -6.17
CA ARG A 89 12.72 -21.36 -5.99
C ARG A 89 12.06 -20.33 -5.10
N SER A 90 10.85 -19.91 -5.48
CA SER A 90 10.01 -19.08 -4.63
C SER A 90 9.75 -19.77 -3.28
N ARG A 91 9.91 -19.03 -2.19
CA ARG A 91 9.53 -19.49 -0.84
C ARG A 91 8.09 -19.14 -0.47
N LYS A 92 7.32 -18.58 -1.41
CA LYS A 92 5.91 -18.27 -1.19
C LYS A 92 5.10 -19.56 -1.23
N PRO A 93 4.25 -19.83 -0.23
CA PRO A 93 3.39 -20.99 -0.29
C PRO A 93 2.26 -20.75 -1.30
N PHE A 94 1.75 -21.86 -1.82
CA PHE A 94 0.55 -21.87 -2.64
C PHE A 94 -0.62 -22.30 -1.78
N VAL A 95 -1.73 -21.57 -1.91
CA VAL A 95 -2.98 -21.87 -1.20
C VAL A 95 -3.90 -22.67 -2.10
N GLY A 96 -4.53 -23.70 -1.56
CA GLY A 96 -5.56 -24.46 -2.25
C GLY A 96 -6.29 -25.44 -1.34
N ILE A 97 -7.04 -26.35 -1.95
CA ILE A 97 -7.91 -27.28 -1.24
C ILE A 97 -7.24 -28.64 -1.11
N LEU A 98 -7.09 -29.15 0.11
CA LEU A 98 -6.60 -30.50 0.33
C LEU A 98 -7.61 -31.51 -0.18
N HIS A 99 -7.18 -32.46 -0.99
CA HIS A 99 -7.99 -33.56 -1.47
C HIS A 99 -7.26 -34.89 -1.23
N VAL A 100 -7.89 -35.80 -0.51
CA VAL A 100 -7.28 -37.09 -0.13
C VAL A 100 -8.14 -38.25 -0.65
N VAL A 101 -7.52 -39.19 -1.36
CA VAL A 101 -8.17 -40.41 -1.87
C VAL A 101 -7.29 -41.62 -1.58
N GLY A 102 -7.78 -42.53 -0.74
CA GLY A 102 -6.95 -43.63 -0.26
C GLY A 102 -5.70 -43.09 0.43
N ASP A 103 -4.52 -43.56 0.03
CA ASP A 103 -3.22 -43.11 0.57
C ASP A 103 -2.53 -42.05 -0.29
N GLN A 104 -3.28 -41.37 -1.14
CA GLN A 104 -2.78 -40.28 -1.98
C GLN A 104 -3.45 -38.97 -1.60
N ALA A 105 -2.66 -37.90 -1.54
CA ALA A 105 -3.13 -36.56 -1.21
C ALA A 105 -2.58 -35.52 -2.18
N TRP A 106 -3.41 -34.54 -2.52
CA TRP A 106 -3.06 -33.41 -3.35
C TRP A 106 -3.60 -32.13 -2.73
N VAL A 107 -2.90 -31.02 -2.93
CA VAL A 107 -3.50 -29.69 -2.80
C VAL A 107 -3.93 -29.23 -4.18
N LEU A 108 -5.23 -29.15 -4.38
CA LEU A 108 -5.85 -28.71 -5.62
C LEU A 108 -5.69 -27.20 -5.75
N MET A 109 -5.05 -26.75 -6.84
CA MET A 109 -4.75 -25.34 -7.04
C MET A 109 -5.86 -24.62 -7.77
N GLU A 110 -6.44 -23.62 -7.10
CA GLU A 110 -7.45 -22.70 -7.64
C GLU A 110 -6.83 -21.38 -8.13
N SER A 111 -5.59 -21.11 -7.70
CA SER A 111 -4.83 -19.92 -8.07
C SER A 111 -4.61 -19.78 -9.58
N ARG A 112 -4.75 -18.55 -10.07
CA ARG A 112 -4.49 -18.18 -11.48
C ARG A 112 -3.02 -18.27 -11.89
N VAL A 113 -2.11 -18.39 -10.94
CA VAL A 113 -0.66 -18.40 -11.19
C VAL A 113 -0.02 -19.75 -10.89
N MET A 114 -0.80 -20.75 -10.46
CA MET A 114 -0.31 -22.10 -10.22
C MET A 114 -1.17 -23.11 -10.99
N PRO A 115 -0.72 -23.60 -12.15
CA PRO A 115 -1.50 -24.48 -13.00
C PRO A 115 -1.43 -25.97 -12.62
N TYR A 116 -0.56 -26.34 -11.67
CA TYR A 116 -0.30 -27.74 -11.28
C TYR A 116 -0.73 -27.96 -9.83
N ASP A 117 -1.36 -29.09 -9.55
CA ASP A 117 -1.66 -29.48 -8.17
C ASP A 117 -0.39 -29.94 -7.44
N ILE A 118 -0.37 -29.86 -6.12
CA ILE A 118 0.81 -30.24 -5.32
C ILE A 118 0.54 -31.58 -4.64
N VAL A 119 1.35 -32.59 -4.96
CA VAL A 119 1.26 -33.91 -4.30
C VAL A 119 1.82 -33.79 -2.88
N ILE A 120 1.05 -34.22 -1.88
CA ILE A 120 1.46 -34.24 -0.47
C ILE A 120 1.69 -35.70 -0.03
N PRO A 121 2.87 -36.05 0.50
CA PRO A 121 3.13 -37.38 1.02
C PRO A 121 2.21 -37.75 2.19
N VAL A 122 1.60 -38.94 2.12
CA VAL A 122 0.90 -39.59 3.25
C VAL A 122 1.84 -40.65 3.82
N VAL A 123 2.21 -40.52 5.09
CA VAL A 123 3.11 -41.47 5.76
C VAL A 123 2.34 -42.41 6.68
N ALA A 124 2.74 -43.70 6.67
CA ALA A 124 2.19 -44.69 7.59
C ALA A 124 2.59 -44.36 9.03
N SER A 125 1.70 -44.60 10.01
CA SER A 125 2.05 -44.46 11.42
C SER A 125 3.11 -45.49 11.81
N GLN A 126 4.40 -45.11 11.80
CA GLN A 126 5.41 -45.99 12.36
C GLN A 126 5.20 -46.06 13.88
N SER A 127 4.93 -47.26 14.40
CA SER A 127 5.25 -47.56 15.80
C SER A 127 6.75 -47.33 15.99
N PRO A 128 7.22 -46.78 17.11
CA PRO A 128 8.63 -46.49 17.29
C PRO A 128 9.40 -47.82 17.25
N GLU A 129 10.07 -48.10 16.12
CA GLU A 129 11.02 -49.19 16.07
C GLU A 129 12.10 -48.87 17.10
N LYS A 130 12.27 -49.79 18.04
CA LYS A 130 13.30 -49.78 19.07
C LYS A 130 14.66 -49.58 18.38
N VAL A 131 15.15 -48.35 18.36
CA VAL A 131 16.57 -48.07 18.15
C VAL A 131 17.31 -48.84 19.24
N ARG A 132 17.91 -49.96 18.86
CA ARG A 132 18.76 -50.77 19.74
C ARG A 132 19.89 -49.87 20.22
N LYS A 133 19.78 -49.36 21.44
CA LYS A 133 20.86 -48.69 22.16
C LYS A 133 22.04 -49.65 22.27
N LYS A 134 23.06 -49.50 21.42
CA LYS A 134 24.43 -49.85 21.81
C LYS A 134 24.83 -48.83 22.88
N LYS A 135 24.89 -49.30 24.12
CA LYS A 135 25.55 -48.59 25.22
C LYS A 135 27.02 -48.45 24.86
N ASP A 136 27.44 -47.25 24.48
CA ASP A 136 28.79 -46.79 24.80
C ASP A 136 28.70 -45.55 25.67
N ARG A 137 29.56 -45.54 26.70
CA ARG A 137 29.53 -44.62 27.83
C ARG A 137 30.10 -43.27 27.44
N GLY A 138 29.38 -42.22 27.83
CA GLY A 138 29.94 -40.92 28.20
C GLY A 138 29.92 -39.88 27.10
N GLN A 139 28.86 -39.06 27.08
CA GLN A 139 28.93 -37.60 26.97
C GLN A 139 27.53 -37.00 27.10
N SER A 140 27.49 -35.79 27.66
CA SER A 140 26.34 -35.00 28.09
C SER A 140 25.35 -34.70 26.96
N GLN A 141 24.09 -34.58 27.37
CA GLN A 141 22.90 -34.33 26.55
C GLN A 141 23.04 -33.10 25.65
N GLN A 142 22.86 -33.33 24.35
CA GLN A 142 22.47 -32.34 23.36
C GLN A 142 21.43 -33.06 22.48
N GLU A 143 20.15 -32.96 22.86
CA GLU A 143 19.03 -33.52 22.11
C GLU A 143 18.63 -32.56 20.99
N ASP A 144 19.48 -32.46 19.97
CA ASP A 144 19.10 -31.98 18.64
C ASP A 144 19.17 -33.17 17.68
N SER A 145 18.17 -34.06 17.76
CA SER A 145 18.04 -35.16 16.81
C SER A 145 17.58 -34.60 15.47
N ALA A 146 18.42 -34.74 14.44
CA ALA A 146 18.15 -34.41 13.05
C ALA A 146 16.75 -34.89 12.61
N ARG A 147 15.87 -33.93 12.34
CA ARG A 147 14.51 -34.16 11.84
C ARG A 147 14.59 -34.58 10.37
N PRO A 148 13.93 -35.66 9.92
CA PRO A 148 13.99 -36.01 8.51
C PRO A 148 13.16 -35.01 7.70
N GLU A 149 13.82 -34.21 6.85
CA GLU A 149 13.18 -33.18 6.00
C GLU A 149 11.97 -33.71 5.21
N TYR A 150 11.98 -35.00 4.83
CA TYR A 150 10.88 -35.64 4.09
C TYR A 150 9.58 -35.81 4.90
N MET A 151 9.61 -35.65 6.22
CA MET A 151 8.42 -35.77 7.07
C MET A 151 7.78 -34.42 7.41
N LEU A 152 8.48 -33.29 7.24
CA LEU A 152 7.93 -31.97 7.51
C LEU A 152 6.67 -31.73 6.65
N GLY A 153 5.55 -31.34 7.27
CA GLY A 153 4.31 -31.01 6.56
C GLY A 153 3.63 -32.17 5.83
N SER A 154 4.09 -33.41 6.06
CA SER A 154 3.46 -34.62 5.52
C SER A 154 2.24 -35.05 6.34
N LEU A 155 1.33 -35.80 5.73
CA LEU A 155 0.10 -36.24 6.38
C LEU A 155 0.29 -37.58 7.09
N LYS A 156 -0.13 -37.65 8.35
CA LYS A 156 -0.21 -38.88 9.13
C LYS A 156 -1.67 -39.18 9.43
N ARG A 157 -2.17 -40.31 8.94
CA ARG A 157 -3.58 -40.71 9.17
C ARG A 157 -3.83 -40.95 10.66
N THR A 158 -4.84 -40.28 11.22
CA THR A 158 -5.28 -40.43 12.62
C THR A 158 -6.72 -40.94 12.73
N GLY A 159 -7.53 -40.78 11.67
CA GLY A 159 -8.91 -41.27 11.58
C GLY A 159 -9.33 -41.63 10.15
N TYR A 160 -10.62 -41.89 9.94
CA TYR A 160 -11.17 -42.25 8.62
C TYR A 160 -10.95 -41.15 7.57
N ASP A 161 -11.16 -39.89 7.96
CA ASP A 161 -10.96 -38.69 7.14
C ASP A 161 -10.25 -37.58 7.93
N GLN A 162 -9.33 -37.98 8.81
CA GLN A 162 -8.58 -37.06 9.66
C GLN A 162 -7.10 -37.43 9.66
N PHE A 163 -6.28 -36.40 9.54
CA PHE A 163 -4.84 -36.48 9.47
C PHE A 163 -4.23 -35.50 10.48
N SER A 164 -3.12 -35.88 11.13
CA SER A 164 -2.23 -34.89 11.72
C SER A 164 -1.19 -34.46 10.67
N VAL A 165 -0.76 -33.20 10.75
CA VAL A 165 0.28 -32.67 9.88
C VAL A 165 1.61 -32.72 10.64
N ASN A 166 2.51 -33.57 10.18
CA ASN A 166 3.76 -33.83 10.89
C ASN A 166 4.59 -32.54 11.01
N TYR A 167 5.00 -32.21 12.24
CA TYR A 167 5.82 -31.06 12.59
C TYR A 167 5.20 -29.67 12.33
N LEU A 168 3.91 -29.62 12.02
CA LEU A 168 3.15 -28.38 11.97
C LEU A 168 2.29 -28.30 13.23
N TYR A 169 2.42 -27.21 13.97
CA TYR A 169 1.81 -27.10 15.30
C TYR A 169 1.01 -25.83 15.44
N GLU A 170 -0.04 -25.92 16.24
CA GLU A 170 -0.79 -24.81 16.77
C GLU A 170 -0.64 -24.76 18.29
N THR A 171 -0.92 -23.59 18.87
CA THR A 171 -0.96 -23.41 20.32
C THR A 171 -2.41 -23.43 20.73
N VAL A 172 -2.81 -24.47 21.47
CA VAL A 172 -4.15 -24.61 22.05
C VAL A 172 -3.97 -24.62 23.57
N ASP A 173 -4.61 -23.70 24.27
CA ASP A 173 -4.51 -23.54 25.72
C ASP A 173 -3.06 -23.45 26.24
N GLY A 174 -2.21 -22.70 25.53
CA GLY A 174 -0.79 -22.53 25.87
C GLY A 174 0.08 -23.77 25.63
N LYS A 175 -0.47 -24.85 25.05
CA LYS A 175 0.26 -26.08 24.72
C LYS A 175 0.39 -26.25 23.22
N ARG A 176 1.57 -26.70 22.82
CA ARG A 176 1.89 -27.01 21.42
C ARG A 176 1.25 -28.35 21.03
N GLN A 177 0.35 -28.33 20.06
CA GLN A 177 -0.36 -29.49 19.54
C GLN A 177 -0.13 -29.59 18.02
N GLU A 178 0.06 -30.80 17.48
CA GLU A 178 0.13 -30.99 16.03
C GLU A 178 -1.20 -30.60 15.39
N MET A 179 -1.14 -29.82 14.31
CA MET A 179 -2.34 -29.41 13.57
C MET A 179 -3.03 -30.61 12.96
N THR A 180 -4.35 -30.57 12.93
CA THR A 180 -5.18 -31.60 12.29
C THR A 180 -5.81 -31.06 11.02
N VAL A 181 -6.00 -31.93 10.03
CA VAL A 181 -6.57 -31.58 8.73
C VAL A 181 -7.46 -32.70 8.20
N ARG A 182 -8.48 -32.34 7.42
CA ARG A 182 -9.37 -33.25 6.69
C ARG A 182 -9.41 -32.88 5.21
N SER A 183 -9.81 -33.83 4.36
CA SER A 183 -10.05 -33.54 2.94
C SER A 183 -11.13 -32.45 2.82
N GLY A 184 -10.96 -31.53 1.87
CA GLY A 184 -11.83 -30.37 1.65
C GLY A 184 -11.36 -29.08 2.32
N MET A 185 -10.46 -29.14 3.30
CA MET A 185 -9.94 -27.94 3.96
C MET A 185 -9.01 -27.12 3.07
N LYS A 186 -9.02 -25.80 3.24
CA LYS A 186 -8.04 -24.89 2.64
C LYS A 186 -6.72 -25.00 3.41
N VAL A 187 -5.63 -25.15 2.67
CA VAL A 187 -4.27 -25.36 3.21
C VAL A 187 -3.25 -24.53 2.42
N ALA A 188 -2.11 -24.25 3.04
CA ALA A 188 -0.96 -23.64 2.38
C ALA A 188 0.14 -24.68 2.22
N ALA A 189 0.73 -24.78 1.02
CA ALA A 189 1.74 -25.77 0.68
C ALA A 189 2.94 -25.18 -0.06
N MET A 190 4.13 -25.73 0.20
CA MET A 190 5.35 -25.41 -0.53
C MET A 190 5.75 -26.55 -1.46
N VAL A 191 6.36 -26.22 -2.59
CA VAL A 191 6.88 -27.21 -3.54
C VAL A 191 8.34 -27.54 -3.20
N ASP A 192 8.61 -28.82 -2.94
CA ASP A 192 9.96 -29.30 -2.62
C ASP A 192 10.72 -29.71 -3.88
N LYS A 193 10.06 -30.46 -4.76
CA LYS A 193 10.68 -31.02 -5.96
C LYS A 193 9.67 -31.23 -7.07
N TRP A 194 10.17 -31.26 -8.30
CA TRP A 194 9.38 -31.62 -9.47
C TRP A 194 10.26 -32.32 -10.50
N ASP A 195 10.07 -33.64 -10.66
CA ASP A 195 10.70 -34.38 -11.75
C ASP A 195 9.95 -34.10 -13.05
N LYS A 196 10.68 -33.94 -14.16
CA LYS A 196 10.10 -33.69 -15.49
C LYS A 196 9.18 -34.80 -15.98
N LYS A 197 9.29 -36.00 -15.42
CA LYS A 197 8.42 -37.14 -15.76
C LYS A 197 7.08 -37.08 -15.02
N ASP A 198 7.03 -36.36 -13.92
CA ASP A 198 5.84 -36.29 -13.08
C ASP A 198 4.92 -35.16 -13.57
N PRO A 199 3.61 -35.41 -13.67
CA PRO A 199 2.66 -34.39 -14.10
C PRO A 199 2.52 -33.25 -13.09
N ASN A 200 2.78 -33.52 -11.80
CA ASN A 200 2.59 -32.61 -10.68
C ASN A 200 3.83 -32.56 -9.79
N PRO A 201 4.18 -31.37 -9.22
CA PRO A 201 5.22 -31.26 -8.21
C PRO A 201 4.83 -31.99 -6.91
N THR A 202 5.84 -32.41 -6.15
CA THR A 202 5.69 -32.89 -4.77
C THR A 202 6.08 -31.78 -3.79
N GLY A 203 5.33 -31.68 -2.69
CA GLY A 203 5.52 -30.66 -1.68
C GLY A 203 5.07 -31.10 -0.29
N HIS A 204 5.00 -30.13 0.62
CA HIS A 204 4.53 -30.31 1.98
C HIS A 204 3.63 -29.16 2.43
N LEU A 205 2.79 -29.44 3.43
CA LEU A 205 1.95 -28.42 4.05
C LEU A 205 2.78 -27.54 4.99
N VAL A 206 2.60 -26.23 4.88
CA VAL A 206 3.16 -25.23 5.80
C VAL A 206 2.10 -24.60 6.69
N ASP A 207 0.82 -24.77 6.37
CA ASP A 207 -0.28 -24.30 7.19
C ASP A 207 -1.59 -25.04 6.91
N VAL A 208 -2.47 -25.10 7.91
CA VAL A 208 -3.87 -25.54 7.80
C VAL A 208 -4.76 -24.34 8.11
N LEU A 209 -5.41 -23.81 7.07
CA LEU A 209 -6.05 -22.50 7.15
C LEU A 209 -7.48 -22.58 7.69
N GLY A 210 -8.23 -23.62 7.32
CA GLY A 210 -9.60 -23.84 7.80
C GLY A 210 -10.57 -24.30 6.70
N GLU A 211 -11.87 -24.06 6.93
CA GLU A 211 -12.91 -24.38 5.96
C GLU A 211 -13.05 -23.29 4.88
N PRO A 212 -13.13 -23.66 3.59
CA PRO A 212 -13.32 -22.69 2.50
C PRO A 212 -14.61 -21.87 2.69
N GLY A 213 -14.52 -20.57 2.44
CA GLY A 213 -15.64 -19.63 2.57
C GLY A 213 -15.85 -19.06 3.98
N GLU A 214 -15.18 -19.58 5.01
CA GLU A 214 -15.13 -18.91 6.32
C GLU A 214 -14.23 -17.68 6.27
N ASN A 215 -14.67 -16.55 6.82
CA ASN A 215 -13.94 -15.28 6.76
C ASN A 215 -12.47 -15.42 7.21
N ASP A 216 -12.23 -16.05 8.36
CA ASP A 216 -10.89 -16.22 8.93
C ASP A 216 -10.00 -17.06 8.01
N THR A 217 -10.53 -18.16 7.47
CA THR A 217 -9.82 -18.99 6.49
C THR A 217 -9.41 -18.19 5.26
N GLU A 218 -10.29 -17.33 4.76
CA GLU A 218 -10.05 -16.53 3.54
C GLU A 218 -9.07 -15.38 3.79
N MET A 219 -9.10 -14.75 4.97
CA MET A 219 -8.11 -13.75 5.36
C MET A 219 -6.73 -14.38 5.59
N HIS A 220 -6.66 -15.53 6.27
CA HIS A 220 -5.41 -16.28 6.43
C HIS A 220 -4.87 -16.80 5.11
N ALA A 221 -5.74 -17.23 4.18
CA ALA A 221 -5.35 -17.58 2.82
C ALA A 221 -4.66 -16.42 2.11
N ILE A 222 -5.23 -15.22 2.15
CA ILE A 222 -4.60 -14.03 1.57
C ILE A 222 -3.22 -13.79 2.21
N LEU A 223 -3.11 -13.81 3.54
CA LEU A 223 -1.83 -13.61 4.22
C LEU A 223 -0.79 -14.67 3.83
N ALA A 224 -1.20 -15.93 3.70
CA ALA A 224 -0.34 -17.03 3.28
C ALA A 224 0.17 -16.83 1.84
N GLU A 225 -0.69 -16.44 0.88
CA GLU A 225 -0.29 -16.13 -0.51
C GLU A 225 0.86 -15.11 -0.58
N TYR A 226 0.88 -14.16 0.36
CA TYR A 226 1.90 -13.12 0.47
C TYR A 226 3.04 -13.46 1.44
N SER A 227 3.03 -14.63 2.07
CA SER A 227 4.00 -15.05 3.09
C SER A 227 4.10 -14.06 4.25
N LEU A 228 2.92 -13.66 4.74
CA LEU A 228 2.75 -12.78 5.89
C LEU A 228 2.38 -13.65 7.10
N PRO A 229 3.25 -13.74 8.13
CA PRO A 229 2.89 -14.44 9.35
C PRO A 229 1.77 -13.68 10.06
N TYR A 230 0.80 -14.43 10.59
CA TYR A 230 -0.40 -13.87 11.21
C TYR A 230 -0.63 -14.34 12.65
N ARG A 231 0.29 -15.17 13.17
CA ARG A 231 0.38 -15.59 14.57
C ARG A 231 1.78 -15.30 15.07
N PHE A 232 1.92 -15.01 16.35
CA PHE A 232 3.23 -15.00 16.99
C PHE A 232 3.56 -16.42 17.48
N GLU A 233 4.83 -16.79 17.36
CA GLU A 233 5.31 -18.02 18.01
C GLU A 233 5.23 -17.85 19.53
N PRO A 234 4.95 -18.92 20.30
CA PRO A 234 4.84 -18.84 21.76
C PRO A 234 6.07 -18.24 22.44
N GLU A 235 7.26 -18.45 21.89
CA GLU A 235 8.50 -17.85 22.39
C GLU A 235 8.48 -16.32 22.32
N VAL A 236 7.90 -15.74 21.26
CA VAL A 236 7.78 -14.29 21.09
C VAL A 236 6.76 -13.71 22.07
N GLU A 237 5.59 -14.35 22.20
CA GLU A 237 4.56 -13.92 23.17
C GLU A 237 5.09 -13.99 24.60
N ASN A 238 5.69 -15.11 24.99
CA ASN A 238 6.30 -15.26 26.32
C ASN A 238 7.39 -14.21 26.58
N ALA A 239 8.20 -13.87 25.57
CA ALA A 239 9.21 -12.82 25.69
C ALA A 239 8.58 -11.44 25.90
N ALA A 240 7.49 -11.12 25.19
CA ALA A 240 6.74 -9.88 25.41
C ALA A 240 6.05 -9.86 26.79
N ASP A 241 5.46 -10.98 27.20
CA ASP A 241 4.83 -11.18 28.51
C ASP A 241 5.81 -11.08 29.68
N GLY A 242 7.10 -11.34 29.45
CA GLY A 242 8.17 -11.10 30.41
C GLY A 242 8.54 -9.62 30.61
N ILE A 243 8.16 -8.71 29.71
CA ILE A 243 8.51 -7.28 29.81
C ILE A 243 7.68 -6.59 30.91
N SER A 244 8.35 -5.94 31.86
CA SER A 244 7.68 -5.21 32.96
C SER A 244 6.75 -4.11 32.46
N ASP A 245 5.58 -3.95 33.09
CA ASP A 245 4.66 -2.84 32.86
C ASP A 245 4.85 -1.66 33.82
N ILE A 246 5.79 -1.79 34.76
CA ILE A 246 6.15 -0.76 35.73
C ILE A 246 7.13 0.23 35.09
N ILE A 247 6.73 1.50 34.99
CA ILE A 247 7.62 2.63 34.71
C ILE A 247 8.30 3.04 36.02
N THR A 248 9.63 3.00 36.04
CA THR A 248 10.42 3.26 37.26
C THR A 248 10.74 4.74 37.43
N ASP A 249 11.13 5.13 38.66
CA ASP A 249 11.67 6.47 38.93
C ASP A 249 12.95 6.76 38.15
N ASN A 250 13.70 5.73 37.74
CA ASN A 250 14.86 5.93 36.87
C ASN A 250 14.43 6.32 35.45
N ASP A 251 13.43 5.63 34.91
CA ASP A 251 12.89 5.92 33.58
C ASP A 251 12.37 7.36 33.50
N ILE A 252 11.73 7.84 34.55
CA ILE A 252 11.24 9.23 34.65
C ILE A 252 12.41 10.22 34.74
N ARG A 253 13.42 9.95 35.59
CA ARG A 253 14.57 10.85 35.79
C ARG A 253 15.43 11.02 34.54
N GLU A 254 15.48 10.02 33.67
CA GLU A 254 16.22 10.05 32.40
C GLU A 254 15.45 10.71 31.25
N ARG A 255 14.27 11.28 31.52
CA ARG A 255 13.38 11.86 30.52
C ARG A 255 13.00 13.29 30.86
N ARG A 256 12.72 14.10 29.82
CA ARG A 256 12.08 15.40 30.02
C ARG A 256 10.60 15.17 30.37
N ASP A 257 10.16 15.74 31.48
CA ASP A 257 8.82 15.54 32.01
C ASP A 257 7.80 16.48 31.36
N PHE A 258 6.74 15.90 30.78
CA PHE A 258 5.60 16.56 30.16
C PHE A 258 4.27 16.13 30.79
N ARG A 259 4.30 15.40 31.91
CA ARG A 259 3.07 14.85 32.54
C ARG A 259 2.07 15.92 32.99
N ASP A 260 2.54 17.14 33.25
CA ASP A 260 1.71 18.30 33.63
C ASP A 260 1.42 19.25 32.45
N VAL A 261 1.77 18.86 31.22
CA VAL A 261 1.53 19.65 30.01
C VAL A 261 0.35 19.07 29.25
N LEU A 262 -0.59 19.93 28.84
CA LEU A 262 -1.78 19.54 28.08
C LEU A 262 -1.39 18.68 26.87
N THR A 263 -1.80 17.41 26.88
CA THR A 263 -1.41 16.39 25.90
C THR A 263 -2.61 15.54 25.51
N PHE A 264 -2.74 15.18 24.24
CA PHE A 264 -3.85 14.34 23.76
C PHE A 264 -3.48 13.56 22.49
N THR A 265 -4.25 12.51 22.19
CA THR A 265 -4.14 11.74 20.94
C THR A 265 -5.36 12.00 20.04
N ILE A 266 -5.23 11.82 18.72
CA ILE A 266 -6.34 11.88 17.76
C ILE A 266 -6.21 10.72 16.78
N ASP A 267 -7.10 9.75 16.91
CA ASP A 267 -7.00 8.45 16.22
C ASP A 267 -8.37 8.03 15.65
N PRO A 268 -8.43 6.96 14.81
CA PRO A 268 -9.70 6.30 14.51
C PRO A 268 -10.41 5.82 15.78
N ALA A 269 -11.75 5.81 15.78
CA ALA A 269 -12.53 5.48 16.97
C ALA A 269 -12.29 4.06 17.49
N ASP A 270 -11.92 3.13 16.61
CA ASP A 270 -11.61 1.71 16.83
C ASP A 270 -10.13 1.44 17.13
N ALA A 271 -9.24 2.42 17.01
CA ALA A 271 -7.81 2.25 17.27
C ALA A 271 -7.51 1.97 18.75
N LYS A 272 -6.53 1.08 18.99
CA LYS A 272 -6.05 0.66 20.32
C LYS A 272 -4.55 0.96 20.54
N ASP A 273 -3.80 1.06 19.44
CA ASP A 273 -2.37 1.30 19.33
C ASP A 273 -2.09 2.78 19.02
N PHE A 274 -2.11 3.64 20.05
CA PHE A 274 -1.85 5.07 19.88
C PHE A 274 -0.33 5.32 19.81
N ASP A 275 0.19 5.49 18.59
CA ASP A 275 1.62 5.75 18.31
C ASP A 275 2.04 7.17 18.73
N ASP A 276 1.16 8.15 18.55
CA ASP A 276 1.49 9.57 18.64
C ASP A 276 0.53 10.39 19.50
N ALA A 277 1.08 11.42 20.15
CA ALA A 277 0.35 12.39 20.93
C ALA A 277 0.89 13.80 20.66
N LEU A 278 0.01 14.80 20.74
CA LEU A 278 0.36 16.21 20.64
C LEU A 278 0.26 16.86 22.02
N SER A 279 1.28 17.61 22.40
CA SER A 279 1.22 18.53 23.55
C SER A 279 1.18 19.98 23.10
N PHE A 280 0.53 20.83 23.88
CA PHE A 280 0.32 22.24 23.55
C PHE A 280 0.46 23.16 24.77
N ARG A 281 1.27 24.21 24.62
CA ARG A 281 1.39 25.29 25.61
C ARG A 281 1.59 26.64 24.92
N LYS A 282 0.92 27.68 25.42
CA LYS A 282 1.22 29.08 25.05
C LYS A 282 2.39 29.60 25.87
N LEU A 283 3.31 30.30 25.23
CA LEU A 283 4.47 30.91 25.86
C LEU A 283 4.25 32.41 26.10
N ASP A 284 4.98 32.98 27.05
CA ASP A 284 4.83 34.38 27.48
C ASP A 284 5.17 35.40 26.36
N ASP A 285 5.97 35.00 25.38
CA ASP A 285 6.34 35.80 24.22
C ASP A 285 5.30 35.75 23.07
N GLY A 286 4.20 35.02 23.27
CA GLY A 286 3.14 34.82 22.28
C GLY A 286 3.39 33.70 21.28
N ASN A 287 4.51 32.97 21.40
CA ASN A 287 4.75 31.73 20.66
C ASN A 287 4.02 30.54 21.31
N TYR A 288 4.06 29.40 20.63
CA TYR A 288 3.50 28.13 21.10
C TYR A 288 4.61 27.10 21.26
N GLU A 289 4.63 26.36 22.37
CA GLU A 289 5.36 25.09 22.46
C GLU A 289 4.41 23.97 22.01
N VAL A 290 4.82 23.24 20.98
CA VAL A 290 4.09 22.09 20.45
C VAL A 290 5.01 20.88 20.50
N GLY A 291 4.63 19.87 21.28
CA GLY A 291 5.33 18.59 21.33
C GLY A 291 4.65 17.56 20.44
N VAL A 292 5.45 16.82 19.67
CA VAL A 292 5.05 15.60 18.97
C VAL A 292 5.71 14.45 19.74
N HIS A 293 4.92 13.69 20.48
CA HIS A 293 5.37 12.61 21.36
C HIS A 293 5.04 11.27 20.74
N ILE A 294 6.06 10.45 20.49
CA ILE A 294 5.90 9.15 19.84
C ILE A 294 6.21 8.06 20.85
N ALA A 295 5.44 6.97 20.86
CA ALA A 295 5.66 5.81 21.71
C ALA A 295 7.14 5.34 21.68
N ASP A 296 7.79 5.22 22.84
CA ASP A 296 9.18 4.76 22.91
C ASP A 296 9.27 3.23 22.88
N VAL A 297 8.87 2.64 21.75
CA VAL A 297 8.93 1.19 21.52
C VAL A 297 10.34 0.64 21.76
N THR A 298 11.36 1.42 21.40
CA THR A 298 12.77 1.02 21.50
C THR A 298 13.30 0.92 22.93
N HIS A 299 12.59 1.48 23.91
CA HIS A 299 12.85 1.25 25.32
C HIS A 299 12.50 -0.19 25.74
N TYR A 300 11.36 -0.70 25.27
CA TYR A 300 10.87 -2.05 25.60
C TYR A 300 11.48 -3.14 24.70
N VAL A 301 11.66 -2.84 23.42
CA VAL A 301 12.15 -3.80 22.42
C VAL A 301 13.62 -3.52 22.12
N THR A 302 14.50 -4.28 22.79
CA THR A 302 15.95 -4.11 22.69
C THR A 302 16.55 -4.85 21.47
N PRO A 303 17.60 -4.30 20.82
CA PRO A 303 18.21 -4.93 19.65
C PRO A 303 18.66 -6.37 19.91
N GLY A 304 18.29 -7.29 19.02
CA GLY A 304 18.65 -8.72 19.10
C GLY A 304 17.84 -9.54 20.11
N SER A 305 16.83 -8.95 20.76
CA SER A 305 15.84 -9.72 21.50
C SER A 305 14.93 -10.51 20.54
N VAL A 306 14.29 -11.57 21.04
CA VAL A 306 13.35 -12.39 20.24
C VAL A 306 12.24 -11.54 19.61
N VAL A 307 11.70 -10.58 20.37
CA VAL A 307 10.68 -9.64 19.88
C VAL A 307 11.23 -8.70 18.82
N ASP A 308 12.48 -8.24 18.94
CA ASP A 308 13.12 -7.39 17.92
C ASP A 308 13.34 -8.14 16.60
N GLU A 309 13.80 -9.39 16.67
CA GLU A 309 13.98 -10.20 15.48
C GLU A 309 12.66 -10.46 14.77
N GLU A 310 11.60 -10.74 15.52
CA GLU A 310 10.25 -10.91 14.95
C GLU A 310 9.71 -9.61 14.36
N ALA A 311 9.84 -8.48 15.06
CA ALA A 311 9.41 -7.17 14.56
C ALA A 311 10.14 -6.81 13.26
N ARG A 312 11.46 -7.10 13.19
CA ARG A 312 12.28 -6.94 11.99
C ARG A 312 11.77 -7.84 10.86
N ASN A 313 11.51 -9.11 11.12
CA ASN A 313 11.04 -10.08 10.12
C ASN A 313 9.67 -9.69 9.56
N ARG A 314 8.76 -9.18 10.40
CA ARG A 314 7.47 -8.65 9.97
C ARG A 314 7.63 -7.36 9.17
N GLY A 315 8.48 -6.46 9.63
CA GLY A 315 8.83 -5.17 9.01
C GLY A 315 7.75 -4.09 9.17
N THR A 316 6.48 -4.45 9.06
CA THR A 316 5.31 -3.58 9.23
C THR A 316 4.09 -4.37 9.69
N SER A 317 3.16 -3.72 10.38
CA SER A 317 1.79 -4.26 10.58
C SER A 317 1.04 -4.32 9.24
N VAL A 318 0.06 -5.20 9.13
CA VAL A 318 -0.79 -5.40 7.94
C VAL A 318 -2.25 -5.18 8.33
N TYR A 319 -2.94 -4.27 7.63
CA TYR A 319 -4.32 -3.88 7.93
C TYR A 319 -5.29 -4.49 6.91
N LEU A 320 -5.78 -5.69 7.21
CA LEU A 320 -6.86 -6.30 6.43
C LEU A 320 -8.18 -5.58 6.72
N VAL A 321 -9.20 -5.89 5.92
CA VAL A 321 -10.53 -5.27 6.06
C VAL A 321 -11.15 -5.49 7.44
N ASP A 322 -11.00 -6.68 8.00
CA ASP A 322 -11.65 -7.10 9.25
C ASP A 322 -10.72 -7.07 10.47
N ARG A 323 -9.40 -7.10 10.27
CA ARG A 323 -8.41 -7.19 11.36
C ARG A 323 -7.06 -6.56 11.03
N THR A 324 -6.33 -6.25 12.08
CA THR A 324 -4.91 -5.88 12.01
C THR A 324 -4.05 -7.09 12.37
N VAL A 325 -3.04 -7.37 11.56
CA VAL A 325 -1.94 -8.28 11.89
C VAL A 325 -0.77 -7.43 12.39
N PRO A 326 -0.50 -7.39 13.70
CA PRO A 326 0.44 -6.43 14.25
C PRO A 326 1.89 -6.86 14.04
N MET A 327 2.77 -5.85 13.93
CA MET A 327 4.23 -6.04 13.92
C MET A 327 4.77 -6.49 15.28
N LEU A 328 4.13 -6.04 16.36
CA LEU A 328 4.52 -6.31 17.74
C LEU A 328 3.39 -7.06 18.47
N PRO A 329 3.71 -7.92 19.46
CA PRO A 329 2.71 -8.53 20.31
C PRO A 329 1.79 -7.49 20.98
N GLU A 330 0.54 -7.88 21.21
CA GLU A 330 -0.54 -7.03 21.71
C GLU A 330 -0.21 -6.32 23.03
N LYS A 331 0.50 -7.01 23.94
CA LYS A 331 0.97 -6.43 25.19
C LYS A 331 1.86 -5.20 24.95
N LEU A 332 2.69 -5.22 23.90
CA LEU A 332 3.56 -4.10 23.55
C LEU A 332 2.79 -3.02 22.80
N SER A 333 2.06 -3.37 21.74
CA SER A 333 1.36 -2.41 20.87
C SER A 333 0.23 -1.69 21.60
N ASN A 334 -0.67 -2.41 22.27
CA ASN A 334 -1.93 -1.88 22.80
C ASN A 334 -1.88 -1.50 24.28
N LYS A 335 -0.88 -1.99 25.04
CA LYS A 335 -0.72 -1.68 26.46
C LYS A 335 0.52 -0.83 26.74
N LEU A 336 1.73 -1.38 26.60
CA LEU A 336 2.95 -0.72 27.06
C LEU A 336 3.32 0.53 26.25
N CYS A 337 3.26 0.43 24.92
CA CYS A 337 3.67 1.50 24.01
C CYS A 337 2.53 2.47 23.69
N SER A 338 1.28 1.97 23.61
CA SER A 338 0.10 2.79 23.32
C SER A 338 0.00 3.98 24.30
N LEU A 339 -0.12 5.19 23.76
CA LEU A 339 -0.18 6.46 24.50
C LEU A 339 -1.56 6.71 25.12
N ARG A 340 -2.03 5.74 25.89
CA ARG A 340 -3.33 5.74 26.58
C ARG A 340 -3.49 6.95 27.53
N PRO A 341 -4.71 7.47 27.68
CA PRO A 341 -4.97 8.63 28.52
C PRO A 341 -4.92 8.29 30.02
N ASN A 342 -4.51 9.26 30.84
CA ASN A 342 -4.45 9.25 32.31
C ASN A 342 -3.50 8.24 32.94
N GLU A 343 -2.47 7.85 32.20
CA GLU A 343 -1.36 7.09 32.75
C GLU A 343 -0.02 7.58 32.18
N PRO A 344 1.07 7.49 32.97
CA PRO A 344 2.39 7.83 32.48
C PRO A 344 2.79 6.96 31.29
N LYS A 345 3.33 7.58 30.25
CA LYS A 345 3.85 6.90 29.06
C LYS A 345 5.21 7.41 28.65
N LEU A 346 6.05 6.48 28.21
CA LEU A 346 7.41 6.74 27.77
C LEU A 346 7.41 7.05 26.27
N CYS A 347 8.01 8.18 25.90
CA CYS A 347 7.99 8.66 24.54
C CYS A 347 9.39 9.05 24.04
N PHE A 348 9.56 9.06 22.71
CA PHE A 348 10.58 9.79 21.99
C PHE A 348 9.91 10.96 21.27
N SER A 349 10.34 12.18 21.54
CA SER A 349 9.62 13.38 21.11
C SER A 349 10.45 14.33 20.26
N ALA A 350 9.73 15.07 19.42
CA ALA A 350 10.16 16.29 18.77
C ALA A 350 9.34 17.45 19.33
N VAL A 351 10.00 18.42 19.97
CA VAL A 351 9.34 19.57 20.61
C VAL A 351 9.74 20.84 19.88
N PHE A 352 8.76 21.67 19.54
CA PHE A 352 8.95 22.85 18.72
C PHE A 352 8.44 24.09 19.43
N GLU A 353 9.18 25.18 19.32
CA GLU A 353 8.66 26.51 19.54
C GLU A 353 8.23 27.09 18.19
N ILE A 354 6.95 27.47 18.08
CA ILE A 354 6.32 27.87 16.82
C ILE A 354 5.63 29.21 16.99
N THR A 355 5.93 30.16 16.10
CA THR A 355 5.23 31.45 16.08
C THR A 355 3.79 31.31 15.54
N PRO A 356 2.88 32.27 15.77
CA PRO A 356 1.54 32.26 15.18
C PRO A 356 1.49 32.20 13.64
N LEU A 357 2.60 32.52 12.96
CA LEU A 357 2.77 32.40 11.51
C LEU A 357 3.33 31.03 11.06
N ALA A 358 3.32 30.04 11.95
CA ALA A 358 3.86 28.69 11.74
C ALA A 358 5.34 28.72 11.30
N LYS A 359 6.16 29.59 11.92
CA LYS A 359 7.61 29.56 11.77
C LYS A 359 8.17 28.85 13.00
N VAL A 360 8.96 27.80 12.78
CA VAL A 360 9.72 27.13 13.84
C VAL A 360 10.86 28.04 14.29
N VAL A 361 10.86 28.41 15.56
CA VAL A 361 11.87 29.25 16.22
C VAL A 361 13.00 28.37 16.74
N SER A 362 12.63 27.34 17.50
CA SER A 362 13.56 26.38 18.10
C SER A 362 12.95 24.97 18.05
N GLN A 363 13.83 23.97 18.14
CA GLN A 363 13.43 22.56 18.16
C GLN A 363 14.32 21.76 19.11
N TRP A 364 13.73 20.72 19.71
CA TRP A 364 14.37 19.81 20.64
C TRP A 364 13.96 18.37 20.34
N PHE A 365 14.91 17.44 20.44
CA PHE A 365 14.65 16.01 20.29
C PHE A 365 15.20 15.24 21.48
N GLY A 366 14.45 14.24 21.95
CA GLY A 366 14.89 13.39 23.04
C GLY A 366 13.76 12.57 23.64
N ARG A 367 14.09 11.83 24.69
CA ARG A 367 13.12 11.02 25.43
C ARG A 367 12.30 11.87 26.39
N THR A 368 11.00 11.66 26.41
CA THR A 368 10.06 12.33 27.32
C THR A 368 9.19 11.32 28.04
N VAL A 369 8.56 11.76 29.12
CA VAL A 369 7.44 11.08 29.77
C VAL A 369 6.22 11.99 29.71
N ILE A 370 5.07 11.46 29.28
CA ILE A 370 3.81 12.20 29.16
C ILE A 370 2.73 11.55 30.02
N ASN A 371 1.64 12.29 30.21
CA ASN A 371 0.36 11.75 30.66
C ASN A 371 -0.71 12.35 29.74
N SER A 372 -1.30 11.54 28.85
CA SER A 372 -2.29 12.05 27.89
C SER A 372 -3.59 12.39 28.63
N ASP A 373 -4.06 13.63 28.51
CA ASP A 373 -5.27 14.11 29.17
C ASP A 373 -6.55 13.57 28.50
N TYR A 374 -6.46 13.22 27.21
CA TYR A 374 -7.64 12.94 26.41
C TYR A 374 -7.34 12.12 25.15
N ARG A 375 -8.24 11.21 24.79
CA ARG A 375 -8.22 10.46 23.53
C ARG A 375 -9.35 10.92 22.62
N PHE A 376 -9.03 11.62 21.54
CA PHE A 376 -9.99 12.02 20.51
C PHE A 376 -10.17 10.93 19.45
N ALA A 377 -11.41 10.78 18.98
CA ALA A 377 -11.66 10.28 17.63
C ALA A 377 -11.53 11.42 16.61
N TYR A 378 -11.10 11.15 15.38
CA TYR A 378 -11.01 12.16 14.32
C TYR A 378 -12.32 12.93 14.13
N GLU A 379 -13.47 12.26 14.20
CA GLU A 379 -14.79 12.85 14.04
C GLU A 379 -15.08 13.89 15.14
N THR A 380 -14.65 13.62 16.37
CA THR A 380 -14.84 14.54 17.50
C THR A 380 -13.94 15.77 17.35
N ALA A 381 -12.67 15.58 16.97
CA ALA A 381 -11.78 16.70 16.69
C ALA A 381 -12.28 17.55 15.50
N GLN A 382 -12.84 16.90 14.48
CA GLN A 382 -13.45 17.57 13.32
C GLN A 382 -14.64 18.44 13.73
N GLN A 383 -15.50 17.99 14.65
CA GLN A 383 -16.61 18.79 15.16
C GLN A 383 -16.13 20.08 15.85
N VAL A 384 -15.03 20.01 16.62
CA VAL A 384 -14.40 21.19 17.24
C VAL A 384 -13.92 22.16 16.16
N ILE A 385 -13.25 21.65 15.12
CA ILE A 385 -12.74 22.46 14.00
C ILE A 385 -13.88 23.15 13.24
N GLU A 386 -14.96 22.42 12.93
CA GLU A 386 -16.12 22.93 12.20
C GLU A 386 -16.90 23.98 13.00
N ALA A 387 -16.99 23.81 14.33
CA ALA A 387 -17.62 24.78 15.22
C ALA A 387 -16.81 26.09 15.35
N GLY A 388 -15.50 26.06 15.09
CA GLY A 388 -14.64 27.24 15.15
C GLY A 388 -14.71 27.95 16.50
N GLU A 389 -14.76 29.29 16.51
CA GLU A 389 -14.87 30.07 17.76
C GLU A 389 -16.14 29.75 18.57
N ASN A 390 -17.20 29.27 17.93
CA ASN A 390 -18.43 28.87 18.64
C ASN A 390 -18.22 27.60 19.48
N ALA A 391 -17.18 26.79 19.22
CA ALA A 391 -16.86 25.59 20.01
C ALA A 391 -16.73 25.91 21.52
N MET A 392 -16.19 27.09 21.85
CA MET A 392 -16.02 27.56 23.23
C MET A 392 -17.34 27.83 23.95
N ARG A 393 -18.45 28.01 23.21
CA ARG A 393 -19.80 28.21 23.75
C ARG A 393 -20.63 26.93 23.72
N MET A 394 -20.11 25.86 23.14
CA MET A 394 -20.80 24.58 22.95
C MET A 394 -20.31 23.55 23.97
N GLU A 395 -21.24 22.77 24.50
CA GLU A 395 -20.94 21.56 25.28
C GLU A 395 -20.69 20.37 24.34
N LEU A 396 -19.56 20.42 23.64
CA LEU A 396 -19.13 19.31 22.78
C LEU A 396 -18.71 18.11 23.63
N ARG A 397 -19.14 16.91 23.22
CA ARG A 397 -18.87 15.64 23.87
C ARG A 397 -18.23 14.66 22.90
N GLY A 398 -17.32 13.85 23.39
CA GLY A 398 -16.71 12.76 22.64
C GLY A 398 -15.63 12.06 23.45
N GLY A 399 -14.78 11.29 22.77
CA GLY A 399 -13.55 10.72 23.31
C GLY A 399 -13.68 9.98 24.64
N THR A 400 -12.54 9.77 25.30
CA THR A 400 -12.46 9.30 26.68
C THR A 400 -11.40 10.10 27.44
N ASP A 401 -11.77 10.55 28.64
CA ASP A 401 -10.90 11.21 29.60
C ASP A 401 -10.33 10.21 30.62
N GLY A 402 -10.44 8.91 30.36
CA GLY A 402 -9.93 7.82 31.22
C GLY A 402 -10.54 7.74 32.63
N LYS A 403 -11.43 8.66 33.02
CA LYS A 403 -12.08 8.70 34.36
C LYS A 403 -13.39 7.92 34.39
N HIS A 404 -14.04 7.76 33.25
CA HIS A 404 -15.10 6.78 33.06
C HIS A 404 -14.44 5.45 32.67
N GLY A 405 -14.74 4.40 33.45
CA GLY A 405 -13.91 3.21 33.61
C GLY A 405 -13.42 2.55 32.31
N PRO A 406 -12.38 1.71 32.40
CA PRO A 406 -11.80 1.05 31.23
C PRO A 406 -12.91 0.37 30.44
N ILE A 407 -12.94 0.62 29.13
CA ILE A 407 -13.70 -0.21 28.21
C ILE A 407 -13.23 -1.64 28.49
N ALA A 408 -14.14 -2.51 28.92
CA ALA A 408 -13.82 -3.92 29.13
C ALA A 408 -13.18 -4.43 27.85
N ASP A 409 -11.91 -4.80 27.91
CA ASP A 409 -11.18 -5.28 26.75
C ASP A 409 -11.52 -6.77 26.58
N PRO A 410 -12.29 -7.15 25.56
CA PRO A 410 -12.69 -8.55 25.39
C PRO A 410 -11.50 -9.45 24.99
N ILE A 411 -10.36 -8.86 24.60
CA ILE A 411 -9.22 -9.54 23.98
C ILE A 411 -8.04 -9.65 24.98
N LEU A 412 -7.85 -8.68 25.88
CA LEU A 412 -6.76 -8.71 26.88
C LEU A 412 -6.99 -9.71 28.03
N ASP A 413 -8.14 -10.38 28.10
CA ASP A 413 -8.44 -11.40 29.11
C ASP A 413 -8.17 -12.85 28.64
N ALA A 414 -7.51 -13.03 27.49
CA ALA A 414 -7.30 -14.35 26.85
C ALA A 414 -6.07 -15.13 27.37
N SER A 415 -5.79 -15.12 28.68
CA SER A 415 -4.94 -16.16 29.28
C SER A 415 -5.80 -17.40 29.59
N PRO A 416 -5.37 -18.63 29.24
CA PRO A 416 -6.07 -19.86 29.60
C PRO A 416 -6.38 -19.97 31.10
N GLU A 417 -5.55 -19.37 31.95
CA GLU A 417 -5.71 -19.37 33.41
C GLU A 417 -6.87 -18.46 33.87
N ALA A 418 -7.15 -17.38 33.15
CA ALA A 418 -8.28 -16.48 33.43
C ALA A 418 -9.63 -17.05 32.97
N ALA A 419 -9.62 -17.92 31.95
CA ALA A 419 -10.82 -18.63 31.47
C ALA A 419 -11.35 -19.64 32.51
N GLU A 420 -10.46 -20.29 33.25
CA GLU A 420 -10.81 -21.33 34.24
C GLU A 420 -11.41 -20.75 35.54
N GLU A 421 -11.04 -19.52 35.91
CA GLU A 421 -11.68 -18.78 37.01
C GLU A 421 -13.09 -18.27 36.65
N ARG A 422 -13.36 -17.94 35.38
CA ARG A 422 -14.67 -17.44 34.91
C ARG A 422 -15.73 -18.52 34.83
N ALA A 423 -15.36 -19.76 34.51
CA ALA A 423 -16.28 -20.90 34.55
C ALA A 423 -16.91 -21.10 35.94
N LYS A 424 -16.30 -20.54 37.00
CA LYS A 424 -16.82 -20.60 38.37
C LYS A 424 -17.75 -19.44 38.75
N ASN A 425 -17.86 -18.38 37.93
CA ASN A 425 -18.62 -17.17 38.26
C ASN A 425 -19.62 -16.73 37.16
N ALA A 426 -19.98 -17.62 36.24
CA ALA A 426 -20.77 -17.32 35.04
C ALA A 426 -22.29 -17.17 35.23
N ASP A 427 -22.74 -16.49 36.30
CA ASP A 427 -24.12 -16.05 36.46
C ASP A 427 -24.15 -14.55 36.80
N ARG A 428 -23.89 -13.70 35.78
CA ARG A 428 -24.40 -12.32 35.62
C ARG A 428 -23.70 -11.64 34.44
N HIS A 429 -24.54 -11.02 33.58
CA HIS A 429 -24.22 -10.10 32.48
C HIS A 429 -24.06 -10.70 31.08
N ALA A 430 -25.21 -10.86 30.44
CA ALA A 430 -25.38 -10.77 28.99
C ALA A 430 -26.35 -9.61 28.71
N GLU A 431 -25.86 -8.56 28.04
CA GLU A 431 -26.56 -7.43 27.37
C GLU A 431 -25.48 -6.36 27.14
N SER A 432 -25.16 -5.82 25.96
CA SER A 432 -25.75 -5.87 24.62
C SER A 432 -24.69 -5.41 23.61
N ALA A 433 -24.71 -5.98 22.41
CA ALA A 433 -23.98 -5.51 21.24
C ALA A 433 -24.89 -4.64 20.37
N MET A 434 -24.31 -3.60 19.76
CA MET A 434 -24.73 -2.86 18.55
C MET A 434 -26.08 -2.10 18.54
N GLY A 435 -26.06 -0.82 18.16
CA GLY A 435 -27.21 -0.09 17.58
C GLY A 435 -27.42 1.36 18.03
N GLU A 436 -27.42 2.28 17.06
CA GLU A 436 -27.98 3.65 17.00
C GLU A 436 -28.29 4.45 18.29
N GLY A 437 -27.67 5.63 18.40
CA GLY A 437 -28.22 6.77 19.13
C GLY A 437 -27.41 7.29 20.31
N VAL A 438 -26.85 8.50 20.11
CA VAL A 438 -26.44 9.48 21.15
C VAL A 438 -25.12 9.19 21.90
N THR A 439 -24.18 10.12 21.70
CA THR A 439 -22.96 10.35 22.47
C THR A 439 -23.14 10.18 23.98
N THR A 440 -22.59 9.12 24.56
CA THR A 440 -22.07 9.15 25.94
C THR A 440 -20.56 9.40 25.90
N GLY A 441 -20.18 10.52 25.27
CA GLY A 441 -18.82 11.06 25.35
C GLY A 441 -18.64 11.94 26.59
N CYS A 442 -17.42 12.00 27.10
CA CYS A 442 -17.06 12.97 28.13
C CYS A 442 -17.05 14.40 27.54
N LEU A 443 -17.28 15.40 28.39
CA LEU A 443 -17.25 16.81 27.97
C LEU A 443 -15.82 17.16 27.54
N ILE A 444 -15.68 17.79 26.37
CA ILE A 444 -14.37 18.26 25.90
C ILE A 444 -14.03 19.55 26.67
N PRO A 445 -12.94 19.62 27.45
CA PRO A 445 -12.51 20.84 28.11
C PRO A 445 -12.16 21.97 27.13
N ASP A 446 -12.38 23.21 27.55
CA ASP A 446 -12.13 24.39 26.71
C ASP A 446 -10.66 24.56 26.34
N SER A 447 -9.73 24.13 27.20
CA SER A 447 -8.29 24.10 26.89
C SER A 447 -7.97 23.19 25.71
N LEU A 448 -8.63 22.03 25.60
CA LEU A 448 -8.45 21.13 24.46
C LEU A 448 -9.09 21.68 23.19
N LYS A 449 -10.28 22.29 23.29
CA LYS A 449 -10.92 22.94 22.14
C LYS A 449 -10.01 24.04 21.58
N GLU A 450 -9.47 24.88 22.45
CA GLU A 450 -8.51 25.92 22.07
C GLU A 450 -7.26 25.33 21.42
N ALA A 451 -6.66 24.28 22.01
CA ALA A 451 -5.48 23.63 21.45
C ALA A 451 -5.76 23.10 20.04
N ILE A 452 -6.88 22.41 19.81
CA ILE A 452 -7.27 21.89 18.49
C ILE A 452 -7.39 23.03 17.47
N LEU A 453 -8.08 24.12 17.82
CA LEU A 453 -8.27 25.24 16.89
C LEU A 453 -6.94 25.92 16.52
N VAL A 454 -6.06 26.13 17.50
CA VAL A 454 -4.73 26.73 17.26
C VAL A 454 -3.86 25.81 16.43
N LEU A 455 -3.78 24.52 16.80
CA LEU A 455 -2.98 23.52 16.08
C LEU A 455 -3.48 23.34 14.64
N ASN A 456 -4.79 23.31 14.42
CA ASN A 456 -5.36 23.29 13.07
C ASN A 456 -4.93 24.52 12.26
N GLY A 457 -5.02 25.71 12.88
CA GLY A 457 -4.59 26.95 12.26
C GLY A 457 -3.09 27.00 11.92
N LEU A 458 -2.23 26.30 12.68
CA LEU A 458 -0.81 26.12 12.37
C LEU A 458 -0.61 25.09 11.24
N ALA A 459 -1.28 23.95 11.32
CA ALA A 459 -1.22 22.88 10.31
C ALA A 459 -1.61 23.39 8.92
N ALA A 460 -2.72 24.14 8.80
CA ALA A 460 -3.14 24.74 7.53
C ALA A 460 -2.05 25.67 6.93
N LYS A 461 -1.34 26.43 7.76
CA LYS A 461 -0.23 27.29 7.31
C LYS A 461 1.00 26.47 6.88
N LEU A 462 1.33 25.39 7.60
CA LEU A 462 2.41 24.47 7.23
C LEU A 462 2.12 23.79 5.89
N ARG A 463 0.91 23.26 5.73
CA ARG A 463 0.41 22.65 4.48
C ARG A 463 0.54 23.61 3.30
N LYS A 464 0.05 24.85 3.45
CA LYS A 464 0.15 25.88 2.41
C LYS A 464 1.61 26.15 2.00
N LYS A 465 2.53 26.21 2.96
CA LYS A 465 3.98 26.38 2.68
C LYS A 465 4.55 25.16 1.94
N ARG A 466 4.13 23.94 2.30
CA ARG A 466 4.57 22.69 1.66
C ARG A 466 4.15 22.60 0.19
N PHE A 467 2.89 22.87 -0.13
CA PHE A 467 2.43 22.92 -1.53
C PHE A 467 3.09 24.06 -2.32
N ALA A 468 3.29 25.23 -1.71
CA ALA A 468 4.03 26.32 -2.36
C ALA A 468 5.51 25.96 -2.64
N ALA A 469 6.08 25.01 -1.90
CA ALA A 469 7.41 24.47 -2.15
C ALA A 469 7.46 23.40 -3.26
N GLY A 470 6.31 22.97 -3.78
CA GLY A 470 6.20 22.01 -4.89
C GLY A 470 5.74 20.60 -4.50
N ALA A 471 5.15 20.42 -3.31
CA ALA A 471 4.56 19.13 -2.97
C ALA A 471 3.39 18.78 -3.91
N ILE A 472 3.20 17.49 -4.16
CA ILE A 472 2.16 16.95 -5.02
C ILE A 472 1.24 16.11 -4.15
N SER A 473 -0.07 16.29 -4.30
CA SER A 473 -1.08 15.49 -3.62
C SER A 473 -1.96 14.81 -4.65
N PHE A 474 -2.13 13.51 -4.48
CA PHE A 474 -3.08 12.70 -5.20
C PHE A 474 -4.15 12.32 -4.20
N GLU A 475 -5.26 13.04 -4.22
CA GLU A 475 -6.36 12.83 -3.28
C GLU A 475 -7.31 11.78 -3.85
N ARG A 476 -6.89 10.52 -3.80
CA ARG A 476 -7.79 9.42 -4.11
C ARG A 476 -8.57 9.01 -2.88
N PRO A 477 -9.89 9.00 -2.95
CA PRO A 477 -10.68 8.45 -1.87
C PRO A 477 -10.40 6.97 -1.67
N GLU A 478 -10.23 6.54 -0.43
CA GLU A 478 -10.08 5.13 -0.11
C GLU A 478 -11.45 4.49 0.08
N MET A 479 -11.70 3.35 -0.58
CA MET A 479 -12.89 2.55 -0.30
C MET A 479 -12.67 1.74 0.98
N LYS A 480 -13.57 1.91 1.94
CA LYS A 480 -13.64 1.11 3.16
C LYS A 480 -14.84 0.19 3.10
N VAL A 481 -14.62 -1.03 3.58
CA VAL A 481 -15.66 -2.04 3.72
C VAL A 481 -15.89 -2.24 5.22
N GLU A 482 -17.13 -2.02 5.64
CA GLU A 482 -17.59 -2.32 6.99
C GLU A 482 -18.11 -3.76 7.02
N VAL A 483 -17.71 -4.51 8.04
CA VAL A 483 -18.07 -5.92 8.19
C VAL A 483 -18.84 -6.17 9.49
N ASP A 484 -19.66 -7.22 9.51
CA ASP A 484 -20.34 -7.70 10.72
C ASP A 484 -19.39 -8.53 11.61
N GLU A 485 -19.89 -9.00 12.75
CA GLU A 485 -19.13 -9.85 13.70
C GLU A 485 -18.62 -11.17 13.10
N LYS A 486 -19.18 -11.60 11.95
CA LYS A 486 -18.74 -12.80 11.21
C LYS A 486 -17.79 -12.44 10.06
N GLY A 487 -17.40 -11.17 9.94
CA GLY A 487 -16.54 -10.65 8.88
C GLY A 487 -17.26 -10.48 7.53
N ARG A 488 -18.59 -10.58 7.46
CA ARG A 488 -19.31 -10.40 6.19
C ARG A 488 -19.50 -8.92 5.89
N PRO A 489 -19.33 -8.47 4.64
CA PRO A 489 -19.43 -7.06 4.29
C PRO A 489 -20.88 -6.57 4.39
N VAL A 490 -21.09 -5.52 5.18
CA VAL A 490 -22.40 -4.88 5.41
C VAL A 490 -22.54 -3.59 4.60
N ARG A 491 -21.45 -2.82 4.48
CA ARG A 491 -21.47 -1.52 3.82
C ARG A 491 -20.13 -1.24 3.14
N VAL A 492 -20.19 -0.62 1.96
CA VAL A 492 -19.03 -0.07 1.26
C VAL A 492 -19.21 1.44 1.20
N TYR A 493 -18.20 2.18 1.63
CA TYR A 493 -18.24 3.64 1.63
C TYR A 493 -16.87 4.25 1.36
N GLN A 494 -16.91 5.48 0.88
CA GLN A 494 -15.73 6.27 0.61
C GLN A 494 -15.23 6.94 1.89
N LYS A 495 -14.00 6.62 2.32
CA LYS A 495 -13.31 7.34 3.40
C LYS A 495 -12.70 8.61 2.83
N VAL A 496 -13.16 9.75 3.33
CA VAL A 496 -12.66 11.08 2.97
C VAL A 496 -11.81 11.63 4.10
N THR A 497 -10.59 12.03 3.78
CA THR A 497 -9.68 12.72 4.70
C THR A 497 -10.20 14.13 4.98
N LYS A 498 -10.26 14.54 6.25
CA LYS A 498 -10.75 15.85 6.68
C LYS A 498 -9.66 16.67 7.40
N GLU A 499 -10.00 17.90 7.81
CA GLU A 499 -9.10 18.82 8.52
C GLU A 499 -8.45 18.20 9.76
N ALA A 500 -9.18 17.41 10.54
CA ALA A 500 -8.61 16.73 11.71
C ALA A 500 -7.49 15.72 11.33
N ASN A 501 -7.65 14.97 10.24
CA ASN A 501 -6.61 14.05 9.75
C ASN A 501 -5.38 14.84 9.28
N TRP A 502 -5.64 15.89 8.52
CA TRP A 502 -4.64 16.81 7.98
C TRP A 502 -3.90 17.63 9.04
N LEU A 503 -4.50 17.85 10.21
CA LEU A 503 -3.84 18.44 11.38
C LEU A 503 -2.74 17.52 11.86
N ILE A 504 -3.09 16.26 12.17
CA ILE A 504 -2.13 15.26 12.64
C ILE A 504 -1.02 15.03 11.60
N GLU A 505 -1.40 14.88 10.32
CA GLU A 505 -0.45 14.68 9.22
C GLU A 505 0.64 15.75 9.20
N GLU A 506 0.32 17.04 9.31
CA GLU A 506 1.33 18.10 9.22
C GLU A 506 2.29 18.13 10.40
N PHE A 507 1.84 17.79 11.61
CA PHE A 507 2.74 17.69 12.76
C PHE A 507 3.62 16.45 12.68
N MET A 508 3.11 15.32 12.17
CA MET A 508 3.93 14.15 11.89
C MET A 508 4.97 14.43 10.79
N LEU A 509 4.58 15.09 9.70
CA LEU A 509 5.49 15.54 8.65
C LEU A 509 6.56 16.49 9.18
N LEU A 510 6.19 17.42 10.07
CA LEU A 510 7.12 18.35 10.71
C LEU A 510 8.14 17.61 11.59
N ALA A 511 7.71 16.65 12.41
CA ALA A 511 8.59 15.83 13.23
C ALA A 511 9.55 15.00 12.36
N ASN A 512 9.00 14.25 11.41
CA ASN A 512 9.73 13.41 10.45
C ASN A 512 10.82 14.19 9.70
N ARG A 513 10.45 15.34 9.10
CA ARG A 513 11.39 16.20 8.37
C ARG A 513 12.47 16.75 9.30
N SER A 514 12.08 17.27 10.46
CA SER A 514 12.99 17.96 11.38
C SER A 514 14.03 17.00 11.97
N VAL A 515 13.64 15.76 12.29
CA VAL A 515 14.56 14.69 12.73
C VAL A 515 15.57 14.35 11.63
N ALA A 516 15.10 14.12 10.40
CA ALA A 516 15.98 13.81 9.27
C ALA A 516 16.97 14.95 8.99
N GLU A 517 16.48 16.20 9.01
CA GLU A 517 17.30 17.40 8.79
C GLU A 517 18.34 17.58 9.90
N PHE A 518 17.96 17.33 11.17
CA PHE A 518 18.86 17.41 12.32
C PHE A 518 20.05 16.45 12.20
N VAL A 519 19.79 15.17 11.92
CA VAL A 519 20.87 14.18 11.80
C VAL A 519 21.76 14.46 10.59
N ALA A 520 21.17 14.87 9.47
CA ALA A 520 21.91 15.17 8.24
C ALA A 520 22.85 16.37 8.36
N LYS A 521 22.44 17.42 9.09
CA LYS A 521 23.24 18.66 9.29
C LYS A 521 24.21 18.57 10.48
N GLY A 522 24.12 17.52 11.30
CA GLY A 522 25.04 17.23 12.40
C GLY A 522 24.48 17.61 13.78
N CYS A 523 24.52 16.66 14.72
CA CYS A 523 24.07 16.83 16.11
C CYS A 523 25.03 17.73 16.91
N ARG A 524 24.52 18.71 17.67
CA ARG A 524 25.35 19.52 18.60
C ARG A 524 24.67 19.69 19.96
N LYS A 525 25.42 19.43 21.03
CA LYS A 525 25.00 19.73 22.41
C LYS A 525 24.94 21.25 22.61
N SER A 526 23.89 21.73 23.26
CA SER A 526 23.88 23.11 23.78
C SER A 526 24.80 23.22 24.98
N SER A 527 25.49 24.34 25.15
CA SER A 527 26.37 24.63 26.30
C SER A 527 25.61 25.17 27.54
N ALA A 528 24.27 25.13 27.56
CA ALA A 528 23.48 25.67 28.66
C ALA A 528 23.43 24.71 29.89
N PRO A 529 23.62 25.18 31.14
CA PRO A 529 23.71 24.34 32.34
C PRO A 529 22.42 23.62 32.78
N SER A 530 21.31 23.76 32.04
CA SER A 530 20.02 23.09 32.30
C SER A 530 19.76 21.90 31.37
N ALA A 531 20.70 21.58 30.46
CA ALA A 531 20.50 20.62 29.37
C ALA A 531 21.02 19.20 29.69
N SER A 532 20.73 18.67 30.89
CA SER A 532 21.12 17.29 31.23
C SER A 532 20.30 16.21 30.52
N LEU A 533 19.21 16.56 29.80
CA LEU A 533 18.23 15.59 29.31
C LEU A 533 17.79 15.74 27.83
N GLY A 534 18.49 16.53 27.01
CA GLY A 534 18.28 16.50 25.55
C GLY A 534 18.98 17.61 24.76
N TYR A 535 18.78 17.63 23.44
CA TYR A 535 19.50 18.51 22.51
C TYR A 535 18.66 19.71 22.07
N LEU A 536 19.05 20.91 22.50
CA LEU A 536 18.49 22.16 21.97
C LEU A 536 19.29 22.57 20.73
N CYS A 537 18.63 22.66 19.58
CA CYS A 537 19.22 23.25 18.38
C CYS A 537 19.05 24.77 18.42
N ILE A 538 20.15 25.53 18.48
CA ILE A 538 20.12 26.99 18.29
C ILE A 538 19.91 27.28 16.79
N SER A 539 19.34 28.46 16.52
CA SER A 539 18.83 29.02 15.26
C SER A 539 19.40 28.48 13.92
N GLN A 540 18.54 28.51 12.89
CA GLN A 540 18.87 28.07 11.51
C GLN A 540 20.15 28.72 10.92
N GLU A 541 20.52 29.91 11.38
CA GLU A 541 21.69 30.66 10.88
C GLU A 541 23.03 30.11 11.41
N GLU A 542 23.06 29.60 12.64
CA GLU A 542 24.27 29.02 13.24
C GLU A 542 24.53 27.58 12.76
N ALA A 543 23.46 26.82 12.49
CA ALA A 543 23.54 25.50 11.86
C ALA A 543 24.09 25.56 10.43
N ALA A 544 23.74 26.60 9.67
CA ALA A 544 24.18 26.78 8.28
C ALA A 544 25.69 27.09 8.16
N LYS A 545 26.24 27.95 9.03
CA LYS A 545 27.67 28.33 9.03
C LYS A 545 28.61 27.19 9.41
N ALA A 546 28.09 26.11 9.97
CA ALA A 546 28.89 25.10 10.65
C ALA A 546 28.76 23.70 10.02
N ALA A 547 27.85 23.53 9.05
CA ALA A 547 27.66 22.32 8.24
C ALA A 547 28.83 22.04 7.27
N GLU A 548 29.68 23.03 6.98
CA GLU A 548 30.82 22.88 6.06
C GLU A 548 31.93 21.91 6.54
N LYS A 549 31.90 21.41 7.79
CA LYS A 549 32.99 20.62 8.38
C LYS A 549 32.64 19.23 8.94
N SER A 550 31.38 18.79 8.88
CA SER A 550 30.93 17.52 9.49
C SER A 550 30.38 16.54 8.45
N LYS A 551 30.96 15.33 8.34
CA LYS A 551 30.42 14.25 7.50
C LYS A 551 29.07 13.79 8.06
N ALA A 552 28.03 13.72 7.22
CA ALA A 552 26.70 13.25 7.62
C ALA A 552 26.78 11.84 8.21
N LYS A 553 26.07 11.61 9.34
CA LYS A 553 25.99 10.29 9.95
C LYS A 553 25.04 9.39 9.15
N THR A 554 25.32 8.08 9.15
CA THR A 554 24.43 7.06 8.60
C THR A 554 23.05 7.18 9.25
N PHE A 555 22.00 7.28 8.45
CA PHE A 555 20.64 7.40 8.95
C PHE A 555 19.67 6.71 8.00
N VAL A 556 18.46 6.41 8.45
CA VAL A 556 17.41 5.83 7.62
C VAL A 556 16.56 6.98 7.09
N TYR A 557 16.41 7.09 5.78
CA TYR A 557 15.58 8.09 5.11
C TYR A 557 14.42 7.40 4.39
N ARG A 558 13.28 8.10 4.29
CA ARG A 558 12.19 7.76 3.39
C ARG A 558 12.36 8.61 2.14
N ILE A 559 12.81 7.98 1.07
CA ILE A 559 13.15 8.66 -0.17
C ILE A 559 12.09 8.42 -1.25
N HIS A 560 11.90 9.40 -2.12
CA HIS A 560 11.02 9.32 -3.27
C HIS A 560 11.67 10.08 -4.41
N ASP A 561 12.00 9.36 -5.48
CA ASP A 561 12.72 9.89 -6.63
C ASP A 561 11.82 10.76 -7.52
N GLU A 562 12.41 11.41 -8.51
CA GLU A 562 11.69 12.13 -9.55
C GLU A 562 10.86 11.16 -10.43
N PRO A 563 9.84 11.66 -11.15
CA PRO A 563 9.03 10.85 -12.04
C PRO A 563 9.83 10.23 -13.19
N ASN A 564 9.41 9.07 -13.67
CA ASN A 564 10.00 8.45 -14.86
C ASN A 564 9.67 9.31 -16.10
N LEU A 565 10.71 9.86 -16.73
CA LEU A 565 10.58 10.78 -17.86
C LEU A 565 9.87 10.17 -19.07
N MET A 566 10.11 8.89 -19.39
CA MET A 566 9.45 8.21 -20.52
C MET A 566 7.95 8.05 -20.29
N LYS A 567 7.55 7.70 -19.05
CA LYS A 567 6.13 7.64 -18.66
C LYS A 567 5.49 9.02 -18.64
N LEU A 568 6.24 10.05 -18.25
CA LEU A 568 5.80 11.44 -18.29
C LEU A 568 5.55 11.92 -19.72
N ASP A 569 6.41 11.55 -20.67
CA ASP A 569 6.21 11.86 -22.09
C ASP A 569 4.99 11.12 -22.69
N SER A 570 4.75 9.89 -22.23
CA SER A 570 3.54 9.13 -22.57
C SER A 570 2.28 9.81 -22.01
N LEU A 571 2.32 10.27 -20.75
CA LEU A 571 1.25 11.06 -20.14
C LEU A 571 1.01 12.37 -20.93
N ARG A 572 2.08 13.10 -21.28
CA ARG A 572 1.98 14.35 -22.07
C ARG A 572 1.25 14.11 -23.39
N SER A 573 1.61 13.03 -24.09
CA SER A 573 0.98 12.64 -25.35
C SER A 573 -0.49 12.28 -25.16
N PHE A 574 -0.81 11.55 -24.09
CA PHE A 574 -2.18 11.17 -23.74
C PHE A 574 -3.05 12.39 -23.44
N VAL A 575 -2.62 13.29 -22.55
CA VAL A 575 -3.44 14.43 -22.12
C VAL A 575 -3.60 15.49 -23.21
N HIS A 576 -2.67 15.56 -24.16
CA HIS A 576 -2.78 16.40 -25.35
C HIS A 576 -4.00 16.01 -26.21
N ASN A 577 -4.35 14.72 -26.27
CA ASN A 577 -5.55 14.26 -26.99
C ASN A 577 -6.86 14.74 -26.35
N PHE A 578 -6.83 15.08 -25.05
CA PHE A 578 -7.94 15.67 -24.32
C PHE A 578 -7.88 17.21 -24.27
N GLY A 579 -6.92 17.82 -24.97
CA GLY A 579 -6.78 19.28 -25.07
C GLY A 579 -6.04 19.94 -23.90
N TYR A 580 -5.40 19.15 -23.02
CA TYR A 580 -4.51 19.68 -22.01
C TYR A 580 -3.10 19.86 -22.58
N ASP A 581 -2.48 21.00 -22.30
CA ASP A 581 -1.08 21.24 -22.65
C ASP A 581 -0.22 21.08 -21.40
N MET A 582 0.86 20.31 -21.52
CA MET A 582 1.81 20.07 -20.45
C MET A 582 3.20 20.34 -21.01
N GLY A 583 3.82 21.43 -20.55
CA GLY A 583 5.06 21.94 -21.14
C GLY A 583 6.23 20.97 -21.01
N PRO A 584 7.32 21.17 -21.79
CA PRO A 584 8.60 20.57 -21.46
C PRO A 584 9.05 21.05 -20.09
N ALA A 585 9.57 20.15 -19.26
CA ALA A 585 10.08 20.44 -17.94
C ALA A 585 11.50 19.87 -17.82
N GLU A 586 12.44 20.70 -17.40
CA GLU A 586 13.87 20.37 -17.37
C GLU A 586 14.35 19.91 -15.99
N ASN A 587 13.55 20.15 -14.95
CA ASN A 587 13.86 19.79 -13.57
C ASN A 587 12.60 19.37 -12.79
N GLY A 588 12.81 18.66 -11.67
CA GLY A 588 11.73 18.16 -10.84
C GLY A 588 10.70 19.20 -10.39
N LYS A 589 11.11 20.45 -10.13
CA LYS A 589 10.20 21.51 -9.66
C LYS A 589 9.24 21.96 -10.77
N GLU A 590 9.73 22.06 -12.00
CA GLU A 590 8.90 22.33 -13.17
C GLU A 590 7.94 21.17 -13.41
N ILE A 591 8.40 19.92 -13.34
CA ILE A 591 7.54 18.74 -13.47
C ILE A 591 6.39 18.77 -12.44
N ALA A 592 6.70 19.08 -11.18
CA ALA A 592 5.69 19.14 -10.12
C ALA A 592 4.66 20.25 -10.37
N ARG A 593 5.11 21.40 -10.89
CA ARG A 593 4.24 22.51 -11.27
C ARG A 593 3.33 22.14 -12.44
N GLU A 594 3.86 21.50 -13.48
CA GLU A 594 3.08 21.04 -14.64
C GLU A 594 2.05 19.99 -14.23
N LEU A 595 2.43 19.01 -13.40
CA LEU A 595 1.51 17.98 -12.90
C LEU A 595 0.40 18.57 -12.02
N ASN A 596 0.74 19.44 -11.06
CA ASN A 596 -0.26 20.12 -10.24
C ASN A 596 -1.19 21.00 -11.11
N GLY A 597 -0.64 21.65 -12.15
CA GLY A 597 -1.41 22.41 -13.12
C GLY A 597 -2.38 21.54 -13.92
N LEU A 598 -1.94 20.37 -14.39
CA LEU A 598 -2.75 19.39 -15.09
C LEU A 598 -3.88 18.86 -14.20
N LEU A 599 -3.55 18.38 -13.00
CA LEU A 599 -4.54 17.86 -12.05
C LEU A 599 -5.57 18.93 -11.67
N SER A 600 -5.13 20.18 -11.49
CA SER A 600 -6.06 21.28 -11.19
C SER A 600 -6.97 21.65 -12.37
N GLN A 601 -6.50 21.52 -13.61
CA GLN A 601 -7.31 21.81 -14.82
C GLN A 601 -8.29 20.69 -15.15
N ALA A 602 -7.86 19.44 -14.94
CA ALA A 602 -8.67 18.26 -15.14
C ALA A 602 -9.66 18.02 -13.99
N LYS A 603 -9.49 18.68 -12.83
CA LYS A 603 -10.39 18.58 -11.68
C LYS A 603 -11.84 18.84 -12.14
N ASP A 604 -12.74 17.91 -11.81
CA ASP A 604 -14.16 17.91 -12.19
C ASP A 604 -14.47 17.53 -13.66
N ARG A 605 -13.50 16.98 -14.40
CA ARG A 605 -13.70 16.46 -15.77
C ARG A 605 -13.86 14.93 -15.77
N PRO A 606 -14.63 14.34 -16.73
CA PRO A 606 -14.82 12.89 -16.81
C PRO A 606 -13.52 12.08 -16.89
N GLU A 607 -12.48 12.64 -17.51
CA GLU A 607 -11.18 12.03 -17.68
C GLU A 607 -10.23 12.20 -16.47
N PHE A 608 -10.65 12.91 -15.41
CA PHE A 608 -9.81 13.22 -14.24
C PHE A 608 -9.20 11.97 -13.61
N ASP A 609 -10.01 10.94 -13.34
CA ASP A 609 -9.56 9.73 -12.64
C ASP A 609 -8.45 9.00 -13.41
N VAL A 610 -8.54 8.98 -14.74
CA VAL A 610 -7.50 8.37 -15.60
C VAL A 610 -6.28 9.26 -15.67
N ILE A 611 -6.43 10.58 -15.78
CA ILE A 611 -5.30 11.52 -15.75
C ILE A 611 -4.55 11.41 -14.41
N GLU A 612 -5.27 11.36 -13.30
CA GLU A 612 -4.69 11.20 -11.96
C GLU A 612 -3.97 9.86 -11.82
N LEU A 613 -4.60 8.76 -12.26
CA LEU A 613 -4.01 7.42 -12.24
C LEU A 613 -2.73 7.34 -13.10
N LEU A 614 -2.74 7.90 -14.31
CA LEU A 614 -1.58 7.91 -15.18
C LEU A 614 -0.47 8.80 -14.60
N SER A 615 -0.82 9.95 -14.03
CA SER A 615 0.10 10.84 -13.31
C SER A 615 0.78 10.10 -12.15
N LEU A 616 0.02 9.38 -11.33
CA LEU A 616 0.53 8.51 -10.27
C LEU A 616 1.49 7.44 -10.80
N ARG A 617 1.17 6.81 -11.94
CA ARG A 617 2.02 5.77 -12.56
C ARG A 617 3.34 6.30 -13.09
N THR A 618 3.45 7.61 -13.33
CA THR A 618 4.74 8.26 -13.67
C THR A 618 5.64 8.42 -12.45
N MET A 619 5.09 8.48 -11.23
CA MET A 619 5.87 8.66 -10.01
C MET A 619 6.73 7.44 -9.69
N ALA A 620 7.90 7.67 -9.10
CA ALA A 620 8.70 6.61 -8.49
C ALA A 620 8.02 6.10 -7.21
N LYS A 621 8.18 4.82 -6.88
CA LYS A 621 7.73 4.31 -5.58
C LYS A 621 8.66 4.81 -4.48
N ALA A 622 8.10 5.36 -3.40
CA ALA A 622 8.89 5.69 -2.22
C ALA A 622 9.48 4.43 -1.58
N ARG A 623 10.70 4.52 -1.07
CA ARG A 623 11.42 3.42 -0.41
C ARG A 623 12.27 3.93 0.75
N TYR A 624 12.72 3.02 1.59
CA TYR A 624 13.73 3.33 2.60
C TYR A 624 15.13 3.20 2.01
N SER A 625 16.03 4.09 2.42
CA SER A 625 17.47 3.99 2.10
C SER A 625 18.30 4.80 3.08
N THR A 626 19.58 4.47 3.20
CA THR A 626 20.58 5.29 3.88
C THR A 626 21.12 6.41 3.01
N ASP A 627 20.91 6.33 1.70
CA ASP A 627 21.25 7.39 0.75
C ASP A 627 20.09 8.37 0.61
N ASN A 628 20.29 9.58 1.13
CA ASN A 628 19.29 10.63 1.04
C ASN A 628 19.31 11.32 -0.33
N ILE A 629 18.31 11.02 -1.15
CA ILE A 629 18.01 11.73 -2.40
C ILE A 629 16.87 12.75 -2.23
N GLY A 630 16.31 12.89 -1.03
CA GLY A 630 15.10 13.67 -0.76
C GLY A 630 13.81 12.89 -1.05
N HIS A 631 12.69 13.60 -0.91
CA HIS A 631 11.35 13.07 -1.13
C HIS A 631 10.57 13.99 -2.06
N TYR A 632 10.59 13.67 -3.35
CA TYR A 632 10.03 14.47 -4.42
C TYR A 632 8.55 14.82 -4.19
N GLY A 633 7.68 13.83 -3.93
CA GLY A 633 6.24 14.07 -3.73
C GLY A 633 5.90 14.99 -2.55
N LEU A 634 6.76 15.07 -1.54
CA LEU A 634 6.55 15.93 -0.35
C LEU A 634 7.31 17.27 -0.45
N ALA A 635 8.11 17.46 -1.51
CA ALA A 635 9.05 18.57 -1.66
C ALA A 635 9.99 18.76 -0.46
N PHE A 636 10.45 17.65 0.14
CA PHE A 636 11.39 17.67 1.27
C PHE A 636 12.78 17.20 0.86
N LYS A 637 13.82 17.96 1.23
CA LYS A 637 15.22 17.57 1.02
C LYS A 637 15.69 16.50 2.00
N TYR A 638 15.11 16.46 3.19
CA TYR A 638 15.39 15.48 4.24
C TYR A 638 14.06 14.97 4.77
N TYR A 639 13.86 13.66 4.73
CA TYR A 639 12.63 13.05 5.23
C TYR A 639 12.91 11.63 5.72
N THR A 640 12.28 11.26 6.84
CA THR A 640 12.34 9.93 7.43
C THR A 640 10.97 9.57 8.02
N HIS A 641 10.74 8.31 8.36
CA HIS A 641 9.61 7.93 9.19
C HIS A 641 10.09 7.77 10.63
N PHE A 642 9.56 8.61 11.53
CA PHE A 642 9.87 8.65 12.96
C PHE A 642 8.63 8.39 13.84
N THR A 643 7.44 8.50 13.27
CA THR A 643 6.19 8.79 13.96
C THR A 643 5.28 7.57 14.16
N SER A 644 5.70 6.36 13.79
CA SER A 644 4.87 5.15 14.01
C SER A 644 5.69 3.87 14.28
N PRO A 645 6.50 3.83 15.35
CA PRO A 645 7.34 2.68 15.68
C PRO A 645 6.56 1.45 16.18
N ILE A 646 5.29 1.56 16.57
CA ILE A 646 4.48 0.38 16.94
C ILE A 646 4.22 -0.51 15.73
N ARG A 647 4.09 0.10 14.54
CA ARG A 647 3.66 -0.57 13.30
C ARG A 647 4.67 -0.54 12.16
N ARG A 648 5.82 0.15 12.30
CA ARG A 648 6.88 0.23 11.28
C ARG A 648 8.26 0.04 11.90
N TYR A 649 8.96 -1.02 11.49
CA TYR A 649 10.32 -1.29 11.96
C TYR A 649 11.35 -0.20 11.55
N PRO A 650 11.24 0.45 10.38
CA PRO A 650 12.11 1.59 10.06
C PRO A 650 12.08 2.73 11.07
N ASP A 651 10.93 3.00 11.68
CA ASP A 651 10.80 4.02 12.72
C ASP A 651 11.56 3.61 13.99
N MET A 652 11.56 2.31 14.35
CA MET A 652 12.41 1.78 15.43
C MET A 652 13.91 1.95 15.12
N MET A 653 14.33 1.71 13.87
CA MET A 653 15.73 1.97 13.45
C MET A 653 16.08 3.45 13.59
N VAL A 654 15.17 4.35 13.20
CA VAL A 654 15.32 5.80 13.31
C VAL A 654 15.43 6.23 14.77
N HIS A 655 14.56 5.73 15.65
CA HIS A 655 14.61 5.99 17.10
C HIS A 655 15.93 5.55 17.70
N ARG A 656 16.39 4.32 17.41
CA ARG A 656 17.68 3.80 17.90
C ARG A 656 18.86 4.66 17.43
N LEU A 657 18.93 4.97 16.14
CA LEU A 657 20.00 5.79 15.57
C LEU A 657 19.99 7.20 16.16
N LEU A 658 18.81 7.81 16.29
CA LEU A 658 18.67 9.13 16.87
C LEU A 658 19.13 9.13 18.33
N ALA A 659 18.67 8.19 19.17
CA ALA A 659 19.12 8.06 20.55
C ALA A 659 20.64 7.93 20.65
N MET A 660 21.25 7.01 19.87
CA MET A 660 22.71 6.86 19.84
C MET A 660 23.42 8.16 19.47
N TYR A 661 22.90 8.91 18.51
CA TYR A 661 23.53 10.16 18.06
C TYR A 661 23.33 11.32 19.02
N LEU A 662 22.21 11.35 19.75
CA LEU A 662 22.03 12.19 20.92
C LEU A 662 22.97 11.74 22.07
N ASP A 663 23.40 10.49 22.16
CA ASP A 663 24.43 10.12 23.16
C ASP A 663 25.86 10.40 22.69
N GLY A 664 26.03 10.99 21.51
CA GLY A 664 27.33 11.32 20.94
C GLY A 664 28.03 10.13 20.27
N ALA A 665 27.32 9.04 20.00
CA ALA A 665 27.88 7.88 19.34
C ALA A 665 28.41 8.21 17.92
N PRO A 666 29.44 7.49 17.44
CA PRO A 666 29.92 7.61 16.07
C PRO A 666 28.87 7.13 15.06
N SER A 667 29.07 7.49 13.78
CA SER A 667 28.23 7.03 12.67
C SER A 667 28.22 5.50 12.57
N GLN A 668 27.04 4.92 12.37
CA GLN A 668 26.88 3.48 12.25
C GLN A 668 27.25 2.94 10.85
N LYS A 669 27.38 1.61 10.72
CA LYS A 669 27.73 0.94 9.45
C LYS A 669 26.62 1.12 8.41
N LYS A 670 26.92 1.84 7.33
CA LYS A 670 25.96 2.16 6.27
C LYS A 670 25.38 0.89 5.62
N ASP A 671 26.23 -0.04 5.20
CA ASP A 671 25.81 -1.23 4.45
C ASP A 671 24.82 -2.12 5.23
N TYR A 672 24.98 -2.20 6.55
CA TYR A 672 24.03 -2.92 7.40
C TYR A 672 22.63 -2.29 7.33
N TYR A 673 22.53 -0.98 7.56
CA TYR A 673 21.25 -0.28 7.53
C TYR A 673 20.66 -0.19 6.13
N GLU A 674 21.48 -0.14 5.07
CA GLU A 674 20.98 -0.21 3.69
C GLU A 674 20.30 -1.55 3.41
N GLY A 675 20.90 -2.66 3.86
CA GLY A 675 20.28 -3.98 3.78
C GLY A 675 18.93 -4.04 4.53
N GLN A 676 18.85 -3.45 5.72
CA GLN A 676 17.60 -3.35 6.49
C GLN A 676 16.55 -2.46 5.80
N CYS A 677 16.97 -1.34 5.20
CA CYS A 677 16.09 -0.46 4.45
C CYS A 677 15.47 -1.15 3.22
N LYS A 678 16.29 -1.91 2.48
CA LYS A 678 15.82 -2.71 1.35
C LYS A 678 14.77 -3.73 1.81
N TYR A 679 15.07 -4.51 2.85
CA TYR A 679 14.15 -5.50 3.39
C TYR A 679 12.83 -4.88 3.87
N ALA A 680 12.89 -3.79 4.63
CA ALA A 680 11.68 -3.11 5.10
C ALA A 680 10.82 -2.56 3.95
N SER A 681 11.45 -2.05 2.88
CA SER A 681 10.73 -1.60 1.68
C SER A 681 10.04 -2.75 0.95
N GLU A 682 10.67 -3.92 0.88
CA GLU A 682 10.06 -5.13 0.32
C GLU A 682 8.86 -5.59 1.16
N ARG A 683 8.99 -5.59 2.49
CA ARG A 683 7.90 -5.95 3.42
C ARG A 683 6.70 -5.00 3.32
N GLU A 684 6.95 -3.69 3.20
CA GLU A 684 5.89 -2.68 2.98
C GLU A 684 5.09 -2.96 1.70
N ILE A 685 5.77 -3.29 0.60
CA ILE A 685 5.11 -3.61 -0.67
C ILE A 685 4.23 -4.85 -0.53
N VAL A 686 4.76 -5.92 0.09
CA VAL A 686 4.04 -7.18 0.29
C VAL A 686 2.81 -6.98 1.19
N ALA A 687 2.94 -6.23 2.28
CA ALA A 687 1.82 -5.88 3.15
C ALA A 687 0.73 -5.13 2.38
N ALA A 688 1.09 -4.06 1.67
CA ALA A 688 0.12 -3.26 0.90
C ALA A 688 -0.58 -4.07 -0.21
N GLU A 689 0.08 -5.07 -0.80
CA GLU A 689 -0.55 -5.96 -1.77
C GLU A 689 -1.58 -6.89 -1.12
N ALA A 690 -1.28 -7.43 0.07
CA ALA A 690 -2.23 -8.24 0.85
C ALA A 690 -3.44 -7.43 1.32
N GLU A 691 -3.24 -6.20 1.80
CA GLU A 691 -4.32 -5.28 2.18
C GLU A 691 -5.26 -5.03 0.99
N ARG A 692 -4.70 -4.64 -0.17
CA ARG A 692 -5.50 -4.46 -1.41
C ARG A 692 -6.22 -5.74 -1.82
N SER A 693 -5.58 -6.90 -1.68
CA SER A 693 -6.19 -8.19 -1.98
C SER A 693 -7.39 -8.47 -1.08
N SER A 694 -7.31 -8.17 0.23
CA SER A 694 -8.42 -8.33 1.17
C SER A 694 -9.58 -7.39 0.87
N ILE A 695 -9.29 -6.12 0.50
CA ILE A 695 -10.32 -5.16 0.07
C ILE A 695 -11.04 -5.70 -1.16
N LYS A 696 -10.30 -6.12 -2.20
CA LYS A 696 -10.92 -6.68 -3.42
C LYS A 696 -11.77 -7.90 -3.13
N TYR A 697 -11.30 -8.81 -2.27
CA TYR A 697 -12.07 -9.98 -1.86
C TYR A 697 -13.41 -9.56 -1.26
N LYS A 698 -13.40 -8.63 -0.29
CA LYS A 698 -14.59 -8.17 0.41
C LYS A 698 -15.55 -7.36 -0.47
N LEU A 699 -15.03 -6.60 -1.44
CA LEU A 699 -15.86 -5.94 -2.44
C LEU A 699 -16.58 -6.95 -3.36
N VAL A 700 -15.89 -8.03 -3.74
CA VAL A 700 -16.51 -9.10 -4.56
C VAL A 700 -17.55 -9.86 -3.75
N GLU A 701 -17.26 -10.16 -2.47
CA GLU A 701 -18.19 -10.78 -1.52
C GLU A 701 -19.46 -9.93 -1.36
N PHE A 702 -19.30 -8.61 -1.20
CA PHE A 702 -20.42 -7.66 -1.09
C PHE A 702 -21.34 -7.66 -2.31
N MET A 703 -20.84 -8.04 -3.49
CA MET A 703 -21.59 -8.05 -4.75
C MET A 703 -22.23 -9.41 -5.08
N GLN A 704 -21.99 -10.46 -4.30
CA GLN A 704 -22.49 -11.81 -4.61
C GLN A 704 -24.01 -11.91 -4.64
N ASP A 705 -24.68 -11.27 -3.69
CA ASP A 705 -26.15 -11.17 -3.61
C ASP A 705 -26.74 -10.10 -4.54
N LYS A 706 -25.90 -9.40 -5.33
CA LYS A 706 -26.30 -8.41 -6.34
C LYS A 706 -26.26 -9.00 -7.75
N VAL A 707 -25.86 -10.26 -7.92
CA VAL A 707 -25.85 -10.93 -9.23
C VAL A 707 -27.26 -10.91 -9.85
N GLY A 708 -27.34 -10.44 -11.09
CA GLY A 708 -28.58 -10.25 -11.83
C GLY A 708 -29.20 -8.86 -11.69
N PHE A 709 -28.76 -8.04 -10.73
CA PHE A 709 -29.27 -6.68 -10.56
C PHE A 709 -28.60 -5.72 -11.54
N GLU A 710 -29.35 -4.68 -11.90
CA GLU A 710 -28.89 -3.62 -12.80
C GLU A 710 -28.48 -2.37 -12.01
N PHE A 711 -27.41 -1.74 -12.46
CA PHE A 711 -26.88 -0.52 -11.89
C PHE A 711 -26.53 0.46 -13.00
N GLU A 712 -26.65 1.74 -12.69
CA GLU A 712 -26.00 2.78 -13.47
C GLU A 712 -24.55 2.90 -13.01
N GLY A 713 -23.62 3.04 -13.94
CA GLY A 713 -22.20 3.18 -13.66
C GLY A 713 -21.50 4.01 -14.72
N HIS A 714 -20.26 4.36 -14.43
CA HIS A 714 -19.41 5.16 -15.31
C HIS A 714 -18.23 4.33 -15.79
N ILE A 715 -17.85 4.51 -17.05
CA ILE A 715 -16.67 3.85 -17.61
C ILE A 715 -15.40 4.42 -16.96
N SER A 716 -14.74 3.63 -16.12
CA SER A 716 -13.50 3.98 -15.43
C SER A 716 -12.24 3.67 -16.24
N GLY A 717 -12.33 2.73 -17.18
CA GLY A 717 -11.18 2.28 -17.97
C GLY A 717 -11.57 1.56 -19.25
N LEU A 718 -10.69 1.64 -20.25
CA LEU A 718 -10.90 1.03 -21.57
C LEU A 718 -9.68 0.20 -21.97
N THR A 719 -9.92 -0.99 -22.51
CA THR A 719 -8.90 -1.89 -23.08
C THR A 719 -9.37 -2.48 -24.40
N ASP A 720 -8.48 -3.18 -25.09
CA ASP A 720 -8.77 -3.92 -26.33
C ASP A 720 -9.70 -5.14 -26.13
N TRP A 721 -9.87 -5.61 -24.90
CA TRP A 721 -10.76 -6.74 -24.58
C TRP A 721 -12.04 -6.36 -23.81
N GLY A 722 -12.11 -5.17 -23.20
CA GLY A 722 -13.23 -4.79 -22.34
C GLY A 722 -13.27 -3.32 -21.96
N MET A 723 -14.35 -2.94 -21.30
CA MET A 723 -14.48 -1.68 -20.56
C MET A 723 -14.67 -2.00 -19.08
N TYR A 724 -13.99 -1.25 -18.21
CA TYR A 724 -14.19 -1.27 -16.77
C TYR A 724 -15.24 -0.22 -16.43
N VAL A 725 -16.20 -0.61 -15.59
CA VAL A 725 -17.31 0.23 -15.17
C VAL A 725 -17.34 0.25 -13.65
N GLU A 726 -17.39 1.45 -13.08
CA GLU A 726 -17.52 1.69 -11.66
C GLU A 726 -18.97 2.08 -11.31
N ILE A 727 -19.48 1.55 -10.19
CA ILE A 727 -20.82 1.87 -9.68
C ILE A 727 -20.73 2.96 -8.60
N GLU A 728 -21.55 3.99 -8.69
CA GLU A 728 -21.64 5.04 -7.65
C GLU A 728 -22.65 4.68 -6.55
N PRO A 729 -22.43 5.09 -5.28
CA PRO A 729 -21.27 5.78 -4.73
C PRO A 729 -20.14 4.83 -4.25
N THR A 730 -20.29 3.52 -4.44
CA THR A 730 -19.40 2.50 -3.85
C THR A 730 -18.07 2.36 -4.59
N LYS A 731 -17.96 2.92 -5.80
CA LYS A 731 -16.81 2.84 -6.72
C LYS A 731 -16.37 1.39 -6.98
N ILE A 732 -17.30 0.45 -6.90
CA ILE A 732 -17.01 -0.96 -7.17
C ILE A 732 -16.87 -1.15 -8.67
N GLU A 733 -15.66 -1.50 -9.08
CA GLU A 733 -15.30 -1.73 -10.48
C GLU A 733 -15.57 -3.19 -10.90
N GLY A 734 -16.18 -3.35 -12.08
CA GLY A 734 -16.31 -4.65 -12.77
C GLY A 734 -16.07 -4.49 -14.27
N MET A 735 -15.78 -5.61 -14.94
CA MET A 735 -15.42 -5.61 -16.35
C MET A 735 -16.58 -6.06 -17.23
N VAL A 736 -16.90 -5.27 -18.26
CA VAL A 736 -17.73 -5.67 -19.40
C VAL A 736 -16.80 -6.11 -20.54
N ALA A 737 -16.85 -7.37 -20.92
CA ALA A 737 -16.06 -7.88 -22.04
C ALA A 737 -16.68 -7.47 -23.38
N LEU A 738 -15.89 -6.95 -24.34
CA LEU A 738 -16.42 -6.48 -25.63
C LEU A 738 -17.09 -7.58 -26.44
N ARG A 739 -16.56 -8.80 -26.34
CA ARG A 739 -17.13 -9.99 -26.97
C ARG A 739 -18.53 -10.38 -26.47
N ASP A 740 -18.91 -9.87 -25.29
CA ASP A 740 -20.21 -10.17 -24.69
C ASP A 740 -21.29 -9.14 -25.10
N ILE A 741 -20.90 -8.02 -25.72
CA ILE A 741 -21.82 -7.01 -26.24
C ILE A 741 -22.39 -7.49 -27.57
N LYS A 742 -23.71 -7.67 -27.65
CA LYS A 742 -24.34 -8.38 -28.78
C LYS A 742 -24.74 -7.44 -29.91
N SER A 743 -24.92 -6.15 -29.64
CA SER A 743 -25.40 -5.19 -30.62
C SER A 743 -24.45 -4.94 -31.80
N ASP A 744 -23.14 -5.08 -31.58
CA ASP A 744 -22.12 -4.76 -32.60
C ASP A 744 -20.78 -5.43 -32.29
N TYR A 745 -19.86 -5.39 -33.26
CA TYR A 745 -18.45 -5.66 -33.04
C TYR A 745 -17.75 -4.37 -32.62
N PHE A 746 -17.27 -4.33 -31.39
CA PHE A 746 -16.58 -3.17 -30.82
C PHE A 746 -15.06 -3.32 -30.91
N GLU A 747 -14.39 -2.24 -31.30
CA GLU A 747 -12.93 -2.15 -31.40
C GLU A 747 -12.41 -0.99 -30.54
N PHE A 748 -11.25 -1.20 -29.89
CA PHE A 748 -10.58 -0.16 -29.13
C PHE A 748 -9.70 0.70 -30.04
N ASP A 749 -10.04 1.98 -30.12
CA ASP A 749 -9.28 3.04 -30.80
C ASP A 749 -8.28 3.62 -29.79
N ALA A 750 -7.06 3.07 -29.79
CA ALA A 750 -6.02 3.42 -28.83
C ALA A 750 -5.55 4.88 -28.97
N ASP A 751 -5.55 5.43 -30.19
CA ASP A 751 -5.11 6.80 -30.46
C ASP A 751 -6.06 7.82 -29.83
N ARG A 752 -7.38 7.55 -29.88
CA ARG A 752 -8.42 8.42 -29.32
C ARG A 752 -8.94 7.96 -27.96
N TYR A 753 -8.37 6.88 -27.42
CA TYR A 753 -8.73 6.25 -26.15
C TYR A 753 -10.23 6.04 -25.97
N ARG A 754 -10.87 5.35 -26.93
CA ARG A 754 -12.32 5.10 -26.96
C ARG A 754 -12.64 3.75 -27.58
N ILE A 755 -13.83 3.24 -27.34
CA ILE A 755 -14.34 2.01 -27.95
C ILE A 755 -15.41 2.36 -28.98
N VAL A 756 -15.29 1.83 -30.20
CA VAL A 756 -16.15 2.18 -31.33
C VAL A 756 -16.79 0.93 -31.92
N GLY A 757 -18.11 0.97 -32.05
CA GLY A 757 -18.89 -0.05 -32.75
C GLY A 757 -18.69 0.03 -34.26
N ARG A 758 -18.34 -1.09 -34.90
CA ARG A 758 -18.01 -1.15 -36.32
C ARG A 758 -19.20 -0.79 -37.23
N HIS A 759 -20.42 -1.19 -36.87
CA HIS A 759 -21.62 -0.97 -37.68
C HIS A 759 -22.54 0.10 -37.08
N SER A 760 -22.79 0.02 -35.77
CA SER A 760 -23.62 0.95 -35.02
C SER A 760 -23.00 2.34 -34.94
N ARG A 761 -21.67 2.45 -35.09
CA ARG A 761 -20.88 3.66 -34.84
C ARG A 761 -21.03 4.21 -33.41
N THR A 762 -21.60 3.41 -32.50
CA THR A 762 -21.70 3.75 -31.07
C THR A 762 -20.30 3.94 -30.52
N VAL A 763 -20.09 5.02 -29.77
CA VAL A 763 -18.82 5.32 -29.13
C VAL A 763 -19.00 5.24 -27.62
N TYR A 764 -18.09 4.54 -26.95
CA TYR A 764 -17.94 4.52 -25.50
C TYR A 764 -16.60 5.16 -25.14
N SER A 765 -16.66 6.17 -24.28
CA SER A 765 -15.52 6.97 -23.81
C SER A 765 -15.44 6.92 -22.29
N LEU A 766 -14.30 7.37 -21.74
CA LEU A 766 -14.16 7.50 -20.29
C LEU A 766 -15.23 8.40 -19.68
N GLY A 767 -15.75 8.01 -18.52
CA GLY A 767 -16.78 8.72 -17.78
C GLY A 767 -18.20 8.61 -18.38
N ASP A 768 -18.35 8.01 -19.57
CA ASP A 768 -19.67 7.77 -20.14
C ASP A 768 -20.52 6.94 -19.17
N THR A 769 -21.77 7.37 -19.02
CA THR A 769 -22.74 6.66 -18.19
C THR A 769 -23.31 5.48 -18.97
N VAL A 770 -23.23 4.29 -18.38
CA VAL A 770 -23.73 3.04 -18.94
C VAL A 770 -24.58 2.31 -17.90
N ARG A 771 -25.56 1.54 -18.38
CA ARG A 771 -26.30 0.62 -17.54
C ARG A 771 -25.69 -0.75 -17.64
N ILE A 772 -25.37 -1.35 -16.51
CA ILE A 772 -24.78 -2.67 -16.43
C ILE A 772 -25.65 -3.59 -15.59
N ARG A 773 -25.51 -4.90 -15.81
CA ARG A 773 -26.04 -5.95 -14.95
C ARG A 773 -24.86 -6.71 -14.36
N VAL A 774 -24.91 -7.00 -13.06
CA VAL A 774 -23.90 -7.86 -12.42
C VAL A 774 -24.07 -9.28 -12.96
N LYS A 775 -23.13 -9.74 -13.78
CA LYS A 775 -23.22 -11.03 -14.48
C LYS A 775 -22.71 -12.17 -13.62
N LYS A 776 -21.55 -11.99 -13.00
CA LYS A 776 -20.89 -13.03 -12.20
C LYS A 776 -19.88 -12.43 -11.23
N THR A 777 -19.80 -13.02 -10.04
CA THR A 777 -18.74 -12.76 -9.05
C THR A 777 -17.80 -13.95 -8.97
N ASN A 778 -16.50 -13.70 -8.85
CA ASN A 778 -15.52 -14.75 -8.57
C ASN A 778 -14.63 -14.35 -7.38
N LEU A 779 -14.93 -14.91 -6.20
CA LEU A 779 -14.22 -14.61 -4.95
C LEU A 779 -12.73 -14.99 -5.01
N GLU A 780 -12.45 -16.21 -5.44
CA GLU A 780 -11.08 -16.74 -5.53
C GLU A 780 -10.21 -15.89 -6.46
N GLN A 781 -10.78 -15.50 -7.59
CA GLN A 781 -10.10 -14.65 -8.58
C GLN A 781 -10.20 -13.16 -8.26
N LYS A 782 -10.97 -12.79 -7.23
CA LYS A 782 -11.23 -11.41 -6.78
C LYS A 782 -11.71 -10.52 -7.95
N LEU A 783 -12.60 -11.05 -8.81
CA LEU A 783 -13.11 -10.39 -10.02
C LEU A 783 -14.64 -10.26 -10.02
N LEU A 784 -15.11 -9.20 -10.70
CA LEU A 784 -16.50 -8.92 -11.01
C LEU A 784 -16.68 -8.80 -12.53
N ASP A 785 -17.56 -9.62 -13.09
CA ASP A 785 -17.97 -9.56 -14.48
C ASP A 785 -19.32 -8.86 -14.58
N TYR A 786 -19.41 -7.87 -15.46
CA TYR A 786 -20.64 -7.15 -15.80
C TYR A 786 -21.10 -7.48 -17.22
N GLU A 787 -22.40 -7.33 -17.46
CA GLU A 787 -23.02 -7.36 -18.78
C GLU A 787 -23.56 -5.95 -19.09
N LEU A 788 -23.33 -5.44 -20.30
CA LEU A 788 -23.92 -4.17 -20.71
C LEU A 788 -25.42 -4.35 -20.96
N VAL A 789 -26.24 -3.51 -20.33
CA VAL A 789 -27.69 -3.48 -20.60
C VAL A 789 -27.92 -2.51 -21.77
N GLU A 790 -28.15 -3.08 -22.95
CA GLU A 790 -28.44 -2.35 -24.17
C GLU A 790 -29.86 -1.75 -24.09
N THR A 791 -30.00 -0.54 -23.56
CA THR A 791 -31.25 0.23 -23.68
C THR A 791 -31.40 0.70 -25.13
N GLY A 792 -32.55 0.43 -25.75
CA GLY A 792 -32.83 0.57 -27.18
C GLY A 792 -32.14 1.74 -27.89
N LEU A 793 -31.47 1.40 -28.99
CA LEU A 793 -30.69 2.26 -29.90
C LEU A 793 -31.49 3.37 -30.63
N GLU A 794 -32.67 3.78 -30.14
CA GLU A 794 -33.56 4.70 -30.88
C GLU A 794 -33.33 6.19 -30.59
N GLU A 795 -32.59 6.60 -29.55
CA GLU A 795 -32.50 8.04 -29.18
C GLU A 795 -31.11 8.69 -29.25
N LYS A 796 -30.00 7.96 -29.44
CA LYS A 796 -28.65 8.56 -29.49
C LYS A 796 -28.17 9.02 -30.88
N ALA A 797 -28.99 8.90 -31.92
CA ALA A 797 -28.65 9.34 -33.28
C ALA A 797 -28.73 10.87 -33.49
N ALA A 798 -29.12 11.66 -32.48
CA ALA A 798 -29.40 13.08 -32.65
C ALA A 798 -28.25 14.04 -32.30
N ASP A 799 -27.13 13.57 -31.71
CA ASP A 799 -26.07 14.47 -31.21
C ASP A 799 -24.69 14.27 -31.85
N ALA A 800 -24.62 13.52 -32.95
CA ALA A 800 -23.43 13.50 -33.80
C ALA A 800 -23.44 14.73 -34.73
N GLY A 801 -22.69 15.77 -34.36
CA GLY A 801 -22.40 16.92 -35.23
C GLY A 801 -21.75 16.51 -36.56
N PRO A 802 -21.76 17.38 -37.59
CA PRO A 802 -21.45 16.97 -38.96
C PRO A 802 -19.98 16.57 -39.12
N ASP A 803 -19.82 15.43 -39.79
CA ASP A 803 -18.59 14.76 -40.20
C ASP A 803 -17.73 15.61 -41.16
N GLU A 804 -16.50 15.95 -40.77
CA GLU A 804 -15.47 16.44 -41.69
C GLU A 804 -14.65 15.25 -42.26
N GLY A 805 -15.15 14.71 -43.38
CA GLY A 805 -14.37 14.41 -44.58
C GLY A 805 -13.19 13.43 -44.48
N MET A 806 -13.46 12.13 -44.61
CA MET A 806 -12.49 11.14 -45.11
C MET A 806 -12.79 10.83 -46.59
N ALA A 807 -12.05 11.45 -47.51
CA ALA A 807 -12.13 11.14 -48.94
C ALA A 807 -11.35 9.84 -49.25
N PRO A 808 -11.88 8.91 -50.07
CA PRO A 808 -11.21 7.67 -50.42
C PRO A 808 -10.15 7.89 -51.50
N SER A 809 -8.93 7.42 -51.27
CA SER A 809 -7.85 7.37 -52.25
C SER A 809 -8.07 6.24 -53.25
N GLY A 810 -8.42 6.56 -54.49
CA GLY A 810 -8.51 5.65 -55.62
C GLY A 810 -7.84 6.22 -56.87
N SER A 811 -6.71 5.61 -57.25
CA SER A 811 -6.05 5.51 -58.57
C SER A 811 -6.43 6.44 -59.75
N GLY A 812 -5.39 7.10 -60.29
CA GLY A 812 -5.07 7.05 -61.72
C GLY A 812 -5.47 8.24 -62.62
N GLY A 813 -4.48 8.79 -63.35
CA GLY A 813 -4.71 9.32 -64.71
C GLY A 813 -4.54 10.83 -64.95
N GLN A 814 -3.36 11.19 -65.45
CA GLN A 814 -3.07 12.19 -66.50
C GLN A 814 -3.70 13.61 -66.51
N ALA A 815 -2.76 14.57 -66.49
CA ALA A 815 -2.57 15.67 -67.45
C ALA A 815 -3.59 16.82 -67.56
N GLY A 816 -3.06 18.06 -67.52
CA GLY A 816 -3.60 19.15 -68.35
C GLY A 816 -3.81 20.51 -67.69
N LYS A 817 -2.77 21.35 -67.75
CA LYS A 817 -2.78 22.78 -68.12
C LYS A 817 -3.91 23.72 -67.63
N SER A 818 -3.41 24.81 -67.01
CA SER A 818 -3.68 26.23 -67.33
C SER A 818 -4.97 26.89 -66.86
N GLY A 819 -4.86 28.12 -66.36
CA GLY A 819 -5.93 29.12 -66.51
C GLY A 819 -6.12 30.13 -65.38
N LYS A 820 -5.27 31.17 -65.38
CA LYS A 820 -5.49 32.58 -64.96
C LYS A 820 -6.87 33.00 -64.37
N GLY A 821 -6.76 33.81 -63.30
CA GLY A 821 -7.43 35.12 -63.12
C GLY A 821 -8.92 35.09 -62.77
N LYS A 822 -9.54 36.14 -62.24
CA LYS A 822 -9.12 37.37 -61.58
C LYS A 822 -10.43 38.01 -61.08
N ASP A 823 -10.33 38.71 -59.97
CA ASP A 823 -11.04 39.96 -59.67
C ASP A 823 -12.59 40.03 -59.53
N ARG A 824 -12.97 40.40 -58.29
CA ARG A 824 -13.68 41.65 -57.91
C ARG A 824 -15.21 41.75 -57.95
N LYS A 825 -15.71 41.99 -56.73
CA LYS A 825 -16.49 43.15 -56.23
C LYS A 825 -17.89 43.45 -56.79
N GLY A 826 -18.80 43.62 -55.84
CA GLY A 826 -19.77 44.73 -55.80
C GLY A 826 -21.13 44.30 -55.24
N PHE A 827 -21.51 44.68 -54.02
CA PHE A 827 -22.35 45.88 -53.72
C PHE A 827 -23.75 45.80 -54.39
N ARG A 828 -24.91 46.02 -53.76
CA ARG A 828 -25.25 46.80 -52.55
C ARG A 828 -26.76 46.68 -52.24
N SER A 829 -27.14 46.93 -50.99
CA SER A 829 -28.25 47.82 -50.54
C SER A 829 -29.74 47.37 -50.54
N SER A 830 -30.31 47.21 -49.34
CA SER A 830 -31.27 48.14 -48.63
C SER A 830 -32.21 47.33 -47.70
N GLY A 831 -32.67 47.76 -46.51
CA GLY A 831 -32.52 49.03 -45.77
C GLY A 831 -33.19 49.00 -44.38
N LYS A 832 -32.96 50.11 -43.62
CA LYS A 832 -33.75 50.81 -42.56
C LYS A 832 -34.48 50.02 -41.43
N LYS A 833 -34.64 50.49 -40.17
CA LYS A 833 -34.02 51.48 -39.25
C LYS A 833 -34.88 51.52 -37.94
N TYR A 834 -34.27 51.80 -36.78
CA TYR A 834 -34.70 52.52 -35.53
C TYR A 834 -34.14 51.83 -34.26
N SER A 835 -33.01 52.28 -33.68
CA SER A 835 -32.79 53.19 -32.51
C SER A 835 -33.38 52.69 -31.17
N SER A 836 -32.68 52.69 -30.02
CA SER A 836 -31.90 53.80 -29.43
C SER A 836 -31.01 53.41 -28.22
N LYS A 837 -29.96 54.24 -27.99
CA LYS A 837 -29.17 54.56 -26.76
C LYS A 837 -28.42 53.41 -26.05
N GLY A 838 -27.08 53.41 -25.87
CA GLY A 838 -26.13 54.44 -25.37
C GLY A 838 -25.76 54.07 -23.91
N SER A 839 -24.51 53.94 -23.42
CA SER A 839 -23.25 54.61 -23.75
C SER A 839 -22.06 54.11 -22.89
N ARG A 840 -20.82 54.11 -23.46
CA ARG A 840 -19.51 54.57 -22.90
C ARG A 840 -18.85 53.74 -21.76
N LYS A 841 -17.53 53.49 -21.67
CA LYS A 841 -16.25 54.09 -22.16
C LYS A 841 -15.13 52.99 -22.07
N ARG A 842 -14.26 52.75 -23.07
CA ARG A 842 -12.90 53.33 -23.36
C ARG A 842 -11.92 53.25 -22.16
N GLY A 843 -10.64 52.87 -22.28
CA GLY A 843 -9.72 52.56 -23.40
C GLY A 843 -8.44 51.95 -22.80
N GLY A 844 -7.61 51.19 -23.50
CA GLY A 844 -6.58 51.69 -24.41
C GLY A 844 -5.25 51.01 -24.03
N LYS A 845 -4.66 50.22 -24.94
CA LYS A 845 -3.22 49.91 -24.91
C LYS A 845 -2.45 51.08 -25.52
N PRO A 846 -1.21 51.33 -25.07
CA PRO A 846 -0.13 51.13 -26.03
C PRO A 846 1.09 50.39 -25.43
N LYS A 847 1.98 50.09 -26.37
CA LYS A 847 3.21 49.31 -26.29
C LYS A 847 4.32 49.94 -25.44
N ARG A 848 5.21 49.04 -25.02
CA ARG A 848 6.70 49.08 -25.06
C ARG A 848 7.50 49.74 -23.93
N ASP A 849 8.59 49.02 -23.65
CA ASP A 849 9.90 49.41 -23.12
C ASP A 849 10.01 49.65 -21.60
N GLN A 850 10.19 48.57 -20.84
CA GLN A 850 11.43 48.22 -20.13
C GLN A 850 11.33 46.84 -19.48
#